data_AF-A0A6I6MG03-F1
#
_entry.id   AF-A0A6I6MG03-F1
#
_cell.length_a   1.000
_cell.length_b   1.000
_cell.length_c   1.000
_cell.angle_alpha   90.00
_cell.angle_beta   90.00
_cell.angle_gamma   90.00
#
_symmetry.space_group_name_H-M   'P 1'
#
loop_
_entity.id
_entity.type
_entity.pdbx_description
1 polymer ?
#
loop_
_entity_poly.entity_id
_entity_poly.type
_entity_poly.pdbx_seq_one_letter_code
_entity_poly.pdbx_strand_id
1 'polypeptide(L)'
;MLQRWPDSIIVHSAVVTGLTDDDPRRAASSAAIDRLVADAAHPGDRFHAAEALYAVREFSRAADLYGTLHTTDQDSLPLRRRLKSLYFADRRRDARALFDSLADGVKTQRDISAIGVAIYERSGLLMEARQLLEREFSVEETLERRLNWIGVCERLGDVDAVRAWLEGVVDPQGAPGDLMSLAMAMDRHLADPRALQIGYRALRLGYGDPQVHLGYTIGLFLMGKAARHGLPAPQAVAPDTAVHLKEKDGERILVRVIETEAAPSIERGEISPDHEIAARLTGLRIGDEVEIENLGLGVTTFVVTDIQSNLLHAHFRSLHDFKTLFPENKALGEFQIDESKGDEKFKPIFDSAKRRAENARGIEDAYKTGNVPIGFAATVAGVEPVDLWEVFTGSPRIQLQVAAGAQPEFEAAHEHLRTRRVAVLDPVTLYGIVQLGLTDLVRASFDELMAVQGTIDLLRHSVLERRAKIGTRQSSLGWDGEHYHMIELTDDAIAAQVARAEAALVFAEGLVLAPAEADTPANADTHDLFDGMHRAFLDTALAAQVEGRVLLSDDRALRAMAAATLGTPCAWTQVALQHGVQAGSIPPAAYHEAAVKLADANYTFTMFGDAEVIHVLGRSNWQQSAGLDKLIELLGRKTNDAESIRSFLAALIISAWREAPDRQAFRRLFEAIAIGMRDAQPESDVQELFQAAFDRAVSSLDSRAIAPGFRRALMSSSSMSSVEGILNRLTIPAERISSRIADELSAALDASAAKAEEKDG
;
A
#
# COMPACT_ATOMS: atom_id res chain seq x y z
N MET A 1 35.19 -25.04 -28.39
CA MET A 1 36.05 -24.51 -27.31
C MET A 1 35.83 -25.26 -26.02
N LEU A 2 34.60 -25.31 -25.48
CA LEU A 2 34.26 -26.07 -24.26
C LEU A 2 34.74 -27.53 -24.25
N GLN A 3 34.63 -28.25 -25.37
CA GLN A 3 35.16 -29.63 -25.47
C GLN A 3 36.69 -29.72 -25.41
N ARG A 4 37.40 -28.66 -25.80
CA ARG A 4 38.86 -28.62 -25.86
C ARG A 4 39.47 -28.08 -24.56
N TRP A 5 38.74 -27.23 -23.84
CA TRP A 5 39.15 -26.59 -22.59
C TRP A 5 37.98 -26.56 -21.60
N PRO A 6 37.56 -27.72 -21.09
CA PRO A 6 36.40 -27.82 -20.20
C PRO A 6 36.63 -27.19 -18.82
N ASP A 7 37.88 -26.99 -18.41
CA ASP A 7 38.22 -26.42 -17.10
C ASP A 7 38.68 -24.95 -17.19
N SER A 8 38.48 -24.30 -18.35
CA SER A 8 38.91 -22.92 -18.54
C SER A 8 37.80 -21.94 -18.15
N ILE A 9 38.02 -21.20 -17.05
CA ILE A 9 37.13 -20.12 -16.60
C ILE A 9 36.90 -19.08 -17.70
N ILE A 10 37.94 -18.74 -18.47
CA ILE A 10 37.86 -17.77 -19.57
C ILE A 10 36.91 -18.28 -20.67
N VAL A 11 37.02 -19.55 -21.04
CA VAL A 11 36.15 -20.15 -22.07
C VAL A 11 34.70 -20.19 -21.58
N HIS A 12 34.45 -20.57 -20.34
CA HIS A 12 33.11 -20.55 -19.77
C HIS A 12 32.53 -19.13 -19.65
N SER A 13 33.34 -18.16 -19.25
CA SER A 13 32.96 -16.74 -19.15
C SER A 13 32.55 -16.18 -20.51
N ALA A 14 33.34 -16.44 -21.56
CA ALA A 14 33.03 -16.01 -22.92
C ALA A 14 31.73 -16.65 -23.46
N VAL A 15 31.46 -17.90 -23.08
CA VAL A 15 30.21 -18.59 -23.44
C VAL A 15 29.01 -17.97 -22.72
N VAL A 16 29.15 -17.64 -21.44
CA VAL A 16 28.08 -16.99 -20.66
C VAL A 16 27.71 -15.63 -21.25
N THR A 17 28.70 -14.79 -21.60
CA THR A 17 28.45 -13.46 -22.16
C THR A 17 28.05 -13.46 -23.63
N GLY A 18 28.47 -14.48 -24.39
CA GLY A 18 28.31 -14.53 -25.84
C GLY A 18 27.04 -15.22 -26.34
N LEU A 19 26.28 -15.86 -25.45
CA LEU A 19 25.07 -16.61 -25.79
C LEU A 19 23.81 -15.98 -25.18
N THR A 20 22.68 -16.18 -25.85
CA THR A 20 21.35 -15.75 -25.39
C THR A 20 20.90 -16.53 -24.16
N ASP A 21 19.99 -15.96 -23.38
CA ASP A 21 19.48 -16.52 -22.12
C ASP A 21 18.93 -17.95 -22.29
N ASP A 22 18.27 -18.22 -23.42
CA ASP A 22 17.63 -19.51 -23.70
C ASP A 22 18.61 -20.64 -24.11
N ASP A 23 19.89 -20.33 -24.30
CA ASP A 23 20.86 -21.35 -24.72
C ASP A 23 21.28 -22.22 -23.52
N PRO A 24 21.02 -23.54 -23.53
CA PRO A 24 21.34 -24.42 -22.40
C PRO A 24 22.84 -24.45 -22.07
N ARG A 25 23.72 -24.12 -23.03
CA ARG A 25 25.17 -24.05 -22.82
C ARG A 25 25.57 -22.86 -21.96
N ARG A 26 24.78 -21.78 -21.96
CA ARG A 26 24.99 -20.64 -21.07
C ARG A 26 24.72 -21.03 -19.63
N ALA A 27 23.56 -21.62 -19.34
CA ALA A 27 23.23 -22.10 -18.00
C ALA A 27 24.27 -23.12 -17.49
N ALA A 28 24.65 -24.09 -18.34
CA ALA A 28 25.69 -25.05 -18.00
C ALA A 28 27.06 -24.41 -17.74
N SER A 29 27.44 -23.39 -18.52
CA SER A 29 28.70 -22.66 -18.33
C SER A 29 28.68 -21.76 -17.10
N SER A 30 27.54 -21.13 -16.81
CA SER A 30 27.35 -20.35 -15.59
C SER A 30 27.50 -21.23 -14.35
N ALA A 31 26.89 -22.42 -14.33
CA ALA A 31 27.08 -23.38 -13.22
C ALA A 31 28.50 -23.99 -13.16
N ALA A 32 29.23 -24.05 -14.28
CA ALA A 32 30.63 -24.48 -14.29
C ALA A 32 31.56 -23.42 -13.67
N ILE A 33 31.27 -22.12 -13.86
CA ILE A 33 32.05 -21.03 -13.26
C ILE A 33 32.14 -21.19 -11.74
N ASP A 34 31.06 -21.52 -11.04
CA ASP A 34 31.08 -21.67 -9.57
C ASP A 34 32.09 -22.73 -9.11
N ARG A 35 32.09 -23.87 -9.80
CA ARG A 35 33.01 -24.99 -9.50
C ARG A 35 34.45 -24.62 -9.79
N LEU A 36 34.70 -24.02 -10.95
CA LEU A 36 36.07 -23.67 -11.36
C LEU A 36 36.67 -22.53 -10.52
N VAL A 37 35.84 -21.58 -10.08
CA VAL A 37 36.31 -20.45 -9.26
C VAL A 37 36.63 -20.87 -7.83
N ALA A 38 35.99 -21.91 -7.29
CA ALA A 38 36.35 -22.47 -5.98
C ALA A 38 37.84 -22.89 -5.91
N ASP A 39 38.35 -23.44 -7.02
CA ASP A 39 39.74 -23.90 -7.15
C ASP A 39 40.68 -22.85 -7.78
N ALA A 40 40.16 -21.67 -8.15
CA ALA A 40 40.94 -20.62 -8.81
C ALA A 40 41.90 -19.93 -7.82
N ALA A 41 43.20 -20.20 -7.99
CA ALA A 41 44.27 -19.59 -7.22
C ALA A 41 44.60 -18.14 -7.64
N HIS A 42 44.30 -17.75 -8.89
CA HIS A 42 44.67 -16.44 -9.42
C HIS A 42 43.53 -15.41 -9.31
N PRO A 43 43.75 -14.24 -8.68
CA PRO A 43 42.73 -13.19 -8.55
C PRO A 43 42.13 -12.72 -9.88
N GLY A 44 42.92 -12.73 -10.95
CA GLY A 44 42.45 -12.37 -12.30
C GLY A 44 41.38 -13.31 -12.87
N ASP A 45 41.43 -14.60 -12.54
CA ASP A 45 40.42 -15.56 -13.00
C ASP A 45 39.09 -15.32 -12.28
N ARG A 46 39.16 -15.01 -10.98
CA ARG A 46 37.99 -14.61 -10.17
C ARG A 46 37.37 -13.32 -10.70
N PHE A 47 38.19 -12.32 -11.00
CA PHE A 47 37.71 -11.05 -11.57
C PHE A 47 37.02 -11.26 -12.92
N HIS A 48 37.62 -12.08 -13.80
CA HIS A 48 37.04 -12.36 -15.12
C HIS A 48 35.69 -13.08 -15.02
N ALA A 49 35.60 -14.08 -14.14
CA ALA A 49 34.32 -14.75 -13.84
C ALA A 49 33.28 -13.76 -13.28
N ALA A 50 33.69 -12.87 -12.36
CA ALA A 50 32.81 -11.88 -11.77
C ALA A 50 32.26 -10.89 -12.81
N GLU A 51 33.09 -10.39 -13.73
CA GLU A 51 32.65 -9.51 -14.82
C GLU A 51 31.71 -10.24 -15.79
N ALA A 52 31.94 -11.53 -16.07
CA ALA A 52 31.05 -12.32 -16.90
C ALA A 52 29.65 -12.47 -16.25
N LEU A 53 29.59 -12.84 -14.97
CA LEU A 53 28.34 -12.92 -14.21
C LEU A 53 27.65 -11.56 -14.07
N TYR A 54 28.42 -10.49 -13.84
CA TYR A 54 27.90 -9.12 -13.81
C TYR A 54 27.25 -8.74 -15.15
N ALA A 55 27.88 -9.06 -16.28
CA ALA A 55 27.38 -8.74 -17.61
C ALA A 55 26.05 -9.45 -17.93
N VAL A 56 25.84 -10.65 -17.38
CA VAL A 56 24.57 -11.39 -17.52
C VAL A 56 23.59 -11.15 -16.36
N ARG A 57 23.81 -10.09 -15.55
CA ARG A 57 22.94 -9.66 -14.44
C ARG A 57 22.79 -10.68 -13.32
N GLU A 58 23.71 -11.64 -13.20
CA GLU A 58 23.81 -12.55 -12.07
C GLU A 58 24.51 -11.85 -10.87
N PHE A 59 23.90 -10.75 -10.43
CA PHE A 59 24.54 -9.79 -9.53
C PHE A 59 24.92 -10.38 -8.17
N SER A 60 24.09 -11.26 -7.59
CA SER A 60 24.36 -11.85 -6.28
C SER A 60 25.66 -12.68 -6.30
N ARG A 61 25.81 -13.56 -7.31
CA ARG A 61 27.01 -14.38 -7.49
C ARG A 61 28.23 -13.53 -7.85
N ALA A 62 28.05 -12.52 -8.70
CA ALA A 62 29.12 -11.57 -9.03
C ALA A 62 29.63 -10.84 -7.76
N ALA A 63 28.73 -10.41 -6.87
CA ALA A 63 29.10 -9.75 -5.62
C ALA A 63 30.00 -10.61 -4.72
N ASP A 64 29.71 -11.92 -4.63
CA ASP A 64 30.51 -12.86 -3.84
C ASP A 64 31.91 -13.01 -4.42
N LEU A 65 32.04 -13.09 -5.75
CA LEU A 65 33.34 -13.20 -6.41
C LEU A 65 34.19 -11.93 -6.27
N TYR A 66 33.57 -10.74 -6.32
CA TYR A 66 34.29 -9.50 -6.02
C TYR A 66 34.74 -9.43 -4.56
N GLY A 67 34.18 -10.21 -3.64
CA GLY A 67 34.37 -10.06 -2.21
C GLY A 67 35.81 -10.05 -1.71
N THR A 68 36.70 -10.74 -2.42
CA THR A 68 38.12 -10.88 -2.07
C THR A 68 39.06 -10.04 -2.95
N LEU A 69 38.52 -9.19 -3.82
CA LEU A 69 39.26 -8.49 -4.89
C LEU A 69 39.43 -6.98 -4.65
N HIS A 70 39.04 -6.46 -3.49
CA HIS A 70 39.16 -5.05 -3.13
C HIS A 70 39.59 -4.86 -1.67
N THR A 71 40.00 -3.65 -1.35
CA THR A 71 40.20 -3.16 0.02
C THR A 71 39.18 -2.04 0.32
N THR A 72 39.06 -1.67 1.59
CA THR A 72 38.09 -0.66 2.05
C THR A 72 38.67 0.76 2.15
N ASP A 73 39.97 0.92 1.89
CA ASP A 73 40.72 2.17 2.01
C ASP A 73 41.02 2.84 0.66
N GLN A 74 40.76 2.16 -0.46
CA GLN A 74 41.02 2.66 -1.80
C GLN A 74 39.83 2.40 -2.73
N ASP A 75 39.52 3.38 -3.57
CA ASP A 75 38.56 3.19 -4.65
C ASP A 75 39.19 2.37 -5.78
N SER A 76 38.54 1.27 -6.11
CA SER A 76 38.96 0.33 -7.14
C SER A 76 37.75 -0.17 -7.93
N LEU A 77 37.97 -0.58 -9.19
CA LEU A 77 36.90 -1.15 -10.01
C LEU A 77 36.20 -2.35 -9.33
N PRO A 78 36.89 -3.33 -8.71
CA PRO A 78 36.23 -4.42 -8.00
C PRO A 78 35.37 -3.96 -6.82
N LEU A 79 35.77 -2.91 -6.08
CA LEU A 79 34.95 -2.32 -5.00
C LEU A 79 33.65 -1.73 -5.57
N ARG A 80 33.76 -0.86 -6.59
CA ARG A 80 32.60 -0.25 -7.25
C ARG A 80 31.65 -1.32 -7.79
N ARG A 81 32.19 -2.36 -8.41
CA ARG A 81 31.42 -3.49 -8.92
C ARG A 81 30.73 -4.27 -7.81
N ARG A 82 31.42 -4.56 -6.69
CA ARG A 82 30.80 -5.24 -5.56
C ARG A 82 29.63 -4.46 -4.98
N LEU A 83 29.79 -3.16 -4.73
CA LEU A 83 28.71 -2.31 -4.21
C LEU A 83 27.50 -2.32 -5.15
N LYS A 84 27.72 -2.12 -6.46
CA LYS A 84 26.66 -2.18 -7.48
C LYS A 84 26.00 -3.56 -7.55
N SER A 85 26.78 -4.63 -7.50
CA SER A 85 26.26 -6.00 -7.52
C SER A 85 25.41 -6.31 -6.28
N LEU A 86 25.85 -5.92 -5.09
CA LEU A 86 25.05 -6.10 -3.87
C LEU A 86 23.74 -5.30 -3.93
N TYR A 87 23.82 -4.05 -4.41
CA TYR A 87 22.64 -3.20 -4.62
C TYR A 87 21.65 -3.80 -5.63
N PHE A 88 22.10 -4.18 -6.82
CA PHE A 88 21.22 -4.75 -7.85
C PHE A 88 20.71 -6.16 -7.53
N ALA A 89 21.40 -6.89 -6.66
CA ALA A 89 20.94 -8.17 -6.12
C ALA A 89 19.98 -8.01 -4.92
N ASP A 90 19.64 -6.77 -4.55
CA ASP A 90 18.85 -6.42 -3.37
C ASP A 90 19.38 -7.02 -2.05
N ARG A 91 20.69 -7.24 -1.95
CA ARG A 91 21.40 -7.68 -0.74
C ARG A 91 21.68 -6.48 0.18
N ARG A 92 20.60 -5.83 0.60
CA ARG A 92 20.62 -4.50 1.25
C ARG A 92 21.55 -4.42 2.45
N ARG A 93 21.47 -5.37 3.38
CA ARG A 93 22.33 -5.43 4.56
C ARG A 93 23.81 -5.54 4.20
N ASP A 94 24.15 -6.43 3.26
CA ASP A 94 25.53 -6.64 2.84
C ASP A 94 26.08 -5.40 2.12
N ALA A 95 25.25 -4.77 1.28
CA ALA A 95 25.60 -3.53 0.59
C ALA A 95 25.90 -2.41 1.59
N ARG A 96 25.02 -2.21 2.59
CA ARG A 96 25.20 -1.22 3.65
C ARG A 96 26.41 -1.53 4.52
N ALA A 97 26.56 -2.77 4.97
CA ALA A 97 27.70 -3.17 5.79
C ALA A 97 29.04 -2.94 5.06
N LEU A 98 29.11 -3.24 3.76
CA LEU A 98 30.29 -2.94 2.95
C LEU A 98 30.51 -1.43 2.86
N PHE A 99 29.49 -0.65 2.51
CA PHE A 99 29.60 0.80 2.39
C PHE A 99 30.03 1.45 3.71
N ASP A 100 29.42 1.07 4.83
CA ASP A 100 29.72 1.57 6.17
C ASP A 100 31.17 1.27 6.58
N SER A 101 31.75 0.16 6.10
CA SER A 101 33.14 -0.24 6.38
C SER A 101 34.22 0.56 5.63
N LEU A 102 33.83 1.37 4.64
CA LEU A 102 34.78 2.14 3.82
C LEU A 102 35.39 3.32 4.60
N ALA A 103 36.65 3.65 4.29
CA ALA A 103 37.29 4.87 4.80
C ALA A 103 36.54 6.13 4.32
N ASP A 104 36.49 7.18 5.15
CA ASP A 104 35.73 8.39 4.85
C ASP A 104 36.12 9.06 3.53
N GLY A 105 37.42 9.08 3.21
CA GLY A 105 37.91 9.62 1.93
C GLY A 105 37.50 8.83 0.69
N VAL A 106 37.13 7.55 0.85
CA VAL A 106 36.55 6.72 -0.23
C VAL A 106 35.06 6.98 -0.34
N LYS A 107 34.33 7.08 0.79
CA LYS A 107 32.89 7.37 0.83
C LYS A 107 32.53 8.67 0.12
N THR A 108 33.39 9.69 0.16
CA THR A 108 33.16 10.99 -0.47
C THR A 108 33.46 11.02 -1.96
N GLN A 109 33.99 9.94 -2.56
CA GLN A 109 34.24 9.90 -4.00
C GLN A 109 32.92 9.78 -4.75
N ARG A 110 32.77 10.57 -5.83
CA ARG A 110 31.51 10.73 -6.58
C ARG A 110 30.78 9.40 -6.85
N ASP A 111 31.47 8.43 -7.43
CA ASP A 111 30.87 7.14 -7.82
C ASP A 111 30.49 6.26 -6.62
N ILE A 112 31.23 6.36 -5.52
CA ILE A 112 31.01 5.58 -4.29
C ILE A 112 29.87 6.21 -3.48
N SER A 113 29.87 7.53 -3.36
CA SER A 113 28.83 8.25 -2.63
C SER A 113 27.47 8.09 -3.31
N ALA A 114 27.40 8.19 -4.64
CA ALA A 114 26.15 7.99 -5.38
C ALA A 114 25.53 6.59 -5.13
N ILE A 115 26.34 5.53 -5.12
CA ILE A 115 25.83 4.18 -4.76
C ILE A 115 25.51 4.07 -3.27
N GLY A 116 26.23 4.77 -2.39
CA GLY A 116 25.94 4.86 -0.96
C GLY A 116 24.57 5.46 -0.66
N VAL A 117 24.22 6.58 -1.31
CA VAL A 117 22.90 7.20 -1.22
C VAL A 117 21.83 6.19 -1.64
N ALA A 118 22.01 5.52 -2.78
CA ALA A 118 21.08 4.51 -3.27
C ALA A 118 20.92 3.31 -2.31
N ILE A 119 22.00 2.85 -1.68
CA ILE A 119 21.99 1.77 -0.68
C ILE A 119 21.17 2.17 0.56
N TYR A 120 21.39 3.37 1.09
CA TYR A 120 20.64 3.87 2.22
C TYR A 120 19.16 4.07 1.87
N GLU A 121 18.87 4.68 0.71
CA GLU A 121 17.49 4.86 0.25
C GLU A 121 16.74 3.54 0.07
N ARG A 122 17.39 2.54 -0.51
CA ARG A 122 16.81 1.20 -0.71
C ARG A 122 16.55 0.47 0.61
N SER A 123 17.36 0.74 1.63
CA SER A 123 17.20 0.20 2.98
C SER A 123 16.22 1.02 3.84
N GLY A 124 15.72 2.15 3.33
CA GLY A 124 14.83 3.06 4.07
C GLY A 124 15.55 4.01 5.05
N LEU A 125 16.88 4.07 5.01
CA LEU A 125 17.72 4.88 5.91
C LEU A 125 17.94 6.29 5.36
N LEU A 126 16.86 7.07 5.32
CA LEU A 126 16.85 8.34 4.60
C LEU A 126 17.64 9.47 5.28
N MET A 127 17.80 9.41 6.60
CA MET A 127 18.61 10.39 7.31
C MET A 127 20.09 10.27 6.93
N GLU A 128 20.59 9.05 6.79
CA GLU A 128 21.94 8.73 6.34
C GLU A 128 22.14 9.13 4.88
N ALA A 129 21.16 8.84 4.01
CA ALA A 129 21.15 9.29 2.62
C ALA A 129 21.23 10.82 2.52
N ARG A 130 20.41 11.54 3.31
CA ARG A 130 20.43 13.01 3.38
C ARG A 130 21.78 13.54 3.83
N GLN A 131 22.34 13.01 4.91
CA GLN A 131 23.63 13.44 5.43
C GLN A 131 24.75 13.25 4.40
N LEU A 132 24.70 12.17 3.64
CA LEU A 132 25.67 11.91 2.57
C LEU A 132 25.54 12.94 1.45
N LEU A 133 24.32 13.20 0.96
CA LEU A 133 24.04 14.24 -0.06
C LEU A 133 24.48 15.64 0.41
N GLU A 134 24.19 16.01 1.65
CA GLU A 134 24.53 17.32 2.20
C GLU A 134 26.04 17.53 2.33
N ARG A 135 26.81 16.47 2.62
CA ARG A 135 28.27 16.52 2.60
C ARG A 135 28.80 16.79 1.18
N GLU A 136 28.17 16.21 0.15
CA GLU A 136 28.60 16.40 -1.24
C GLU A 136 28.43 17.83 -1.75
N PHE A 137 27.46 18.59 -1.25
CA PHE A 137 27.24 19.98 -1.67
C PHE A 137 28.43 20.88 -1.38
N SER A 138 29.27 20.53 -0.41
CA SER A 138 30.54 21.25 -0.15
C SER A 138 31.59 21.07 -1.25
N VAL A 139 31.43 20.05 -2.10
CA VAL A 139 32.35 19.72 -3.19
C VAL A 139 31.75 20.13 -4.55
N GLU A 140 30.54 19.66 -4.84
CA GLU A 140 29.85 19.93 -6.11
C GLU A 140 28.32 19.85 -5.91
N GLU A 141 27.65 20.99 -6.05
CA GLU A 141 26.20 21.12 -5.97
C GLU A 141 25.61 21.20 -7.39
N THR A 142 25.01 20.10 -7.86
CA THR A 142 24.28 20.04 -9.14
C THR A 142 22.77 20.01 -8.91
N LEU A 143 21.99 20.41 -9.92
CA LEU A 143 20.53 20.33 -9.85
C LEU A 143 20.05 18.88 -9.63
N GLU A 144 20.63 17.91 -10.33
CA GLU A 144 20.35 16.47 -10.16
C GLU A 144 20.47 16.04 -8.69
N ARG A 145 21.57 16.41 -8.01
CA ARG A 145 21.79 16.08 -6.59
C ARG A 145 20.81 16.79 -5.68
N ARG A 146 20.47 18.04 -5.96
CA ARG A 146 19.44 18.78 -5.22
C ARG A 146 18.06 18.17 -5.40
N LEU A 147 17.71 17.69 -6.60
CA LEU A 147 16.46 16.97 -6.83
C LEU A 147 16.41 15.65 -6.08
N ASN A 148 17.51 14.90 -6.02
CA ASN A 148 17.61 13.72 -5.15
C ASN A 148 17.38 14.12 -3.67
N TRP A 149 18.10 15.13 -3.18
CA TRP A 149 17.92 15.64 -1.82
C TRP A 149 16.50 16.12 -1.52
N ILE A 150 15.81 16.76 -2.47
CA ILE A 150 14.38 17.11 -2.34
C ILE A 150 13.55 15.84 -2.15
N GLY A 151 13.74 14.83 -3.00
CA GLY A 151 13.02 13.56 -2.89
C GLY A 151 13.24 12.88 -1.53
N VAL A 152 14.48 12.90 -1.02
CA VAL A 152 14.80 12.39 0.33
C VAL A 152 14.12 13.23 1.42
N CYS A 153 14.14 14.56 1.33
CA CYS A 153 13.50 15.44 2.32
C CYS A 153 11.97 15.31 2.32
N GLU A 154 11.33 15.19 1.16
CA GLU A 154 9.89 14.92 1.03
C GLU A 154 9.52 13.59 1.71
N ARG A 155 10.34 12.55 1.51
CA ARG A 155 10.19 11.24 2.15
C ARG A 155 10.59 11.22 3.63
N LEU A 156 11.30 12.24 4.12
CA LEU A 156 11.49 12.48 5.56
C LEU A 156 10.38 13.35 6.16
N GLY A 157 9.56 14.01 5.33
CA GLY A 157 8.57 14.98 5.80
C GLY A 157 9.14 16.37 6.09
N ASP A 158 10.43 16.61 5.79
CA ASP A 158 11.09 17.92 5.97
C ASP A 158 10.79 18.85 4.78
N VAL A 159 9.52 19.21 4.66
CA VAL A 159 9.02 20.11 3.60
C VAL A 159 9.55 21.54 3.78
N ASP A 160 9.85 21.95 5.00
CA ASP A 160 10.36 23.29 5.31
C ASP A 160 11.76 23.50 4.73
N ALA A 161 12.65 22.51 4.85
CA ALA A 161 13.96 22.58 4.21
C ALA A 161 13.84 22.69 2.68
N VAL A 162 12.92 21.92 2.08
CA VAL A 162 12.66 21.95 0.63
C VAL A 162 12.15 23.33 0.21
N ARG A 163 11.15 23.88 0.92
CA ARG A 163 10.59 25.21 0.67
C ARG A 163 11.68 26.28 0.73
N ALA A 164 12.50 26.28 1.79
CA ALA A 164 13.56 27.26 1.98
C ALA A 164 14.59 27.27 0.84
N TRP A 165 14.96 26.09 0.33
CA TRP A 165 15.87 26.00 -0.82
C TRP A 165 15.19 26.50 -2.11
N LEU A 166 13.95 26.05 -2.38
CA LEU A 166 13.21 26.42 -3.60
C LEU A 166 12.97 27.94 -3.70
N GLU A 167 12.73 28.63 -2.59
CA GLU A 167 12.56 30.09 -2.55
C GLU A 167 13.81 30.83 -3.06
N GLY A 168 15.01 30.29 -2.78
CA GLY A 168 16.29 30.87 -3.17
C GLY A 168 16.73 30.57 -4.61
N VAL A 169 16.01 29.72 -5.35
CA VAL A 169 16.38 29.35 -6.71
C VAL A 169 16.24 30.55 -7.66
N VAL A 170 17.31 30.85 -8.38
CA VAL A 170 17.36 31.89 -9.42
C VAL A 170 18.01 31.32 -10.67
N ASP A 171 17.30 31.43 -11.80
CA ASP A 171 17.76 31.00 -13.14
C ASP A 171 18.46 29.61 -13.21
N PRO A 172 17.75 28.53 -12.82
CA PRO A 172 18.37 27.21 -12.68
C PRO A 172 18.83 26.63 -14.01
N GLN A 173 20.03 26.04 -14.05
CA GLN A 173 20.55 25.34 -15.22
C GLN A 173 20.53 23.83 -15.00
N GLY A 174 20.27 23.04 -16.05
CA GLY A 174 20.22 21.59 -15.93
C GLY A 174 19.69 20.90 -17.18
N ALA A 175 19.61 19.58 -17.13
CA ALA A 175 18.97 18.80 -18.18
C ALA A 175 17.46 19.12 -18.23
N PRO A 176 16.79 18.93 -19.39
CA PRO A 176 15.37 19.22 -19.52
C PRO A 176 14.48 18.50 -18.48
N GLY A 177 14.76 17.22 -18.22
CA GLY A 177 14.04 16.45 -17.20
C GLY A 177 14.23 16.99 -15.77
N ASP A 178 15.44 17.45 -15.44
CA ASP A 178 15.75 18.04 -14.13
C ASP A 178 15.03 19.37 -13.95
N LEU A 179 15.04 20.23 -14.98
CA LEU A 179 14.32 21.50 -14.96
C LEU A 179 12.81 21.30 -14.85
N MET A 180 12.25 20.31 -15.54
CA MET A 180 10.83 19.96 -15.39
C MET A 180 10.52 19.47 -13.98
N SER A 181 11.36 18.61 -13.41
CA SER A 181 11.21 18.11 -12.04
C SER A 181 11.29 19.25 -11.01
N LEU A 182 12.21 20.20 -11.20
CA LEU A 182 12.33 21.40 -10.38
C LEU A 182 11.08 22.28 -10.47
N ALA A 183 10.57 22.52 -11.68
CA ALA A 183 9.34 23.27 -11.89
C ALA A 183 8.16 22.64 -11.14
N MET A 184 8.01 21.31 -11.24
CA MET A 184 6.96 20.57 -10.53
C MET A 184 7.14 20.63 -9.00
N ALA A 185 8.38 20.62 -8.50
CA ALA A 185 8.66 20.81 -7.08
C ALA A 185 8.31 22.23 -6.59
N MET A 186 8.68 23.26 -7.36
CA MET A 186 8.31 24.65 -7.08
C MET A 186 6.79 24.85 -7.07
N ASP A 187 6.08 24.31 -8.05
CA ASP A 187 4.62 24.37 -8.10
C ASP A 187 3.98 23.69 -6.88
N ARG A 188 4.44 22.49 -6.55
CA ARG A 188 3.87 21.68 -5.45
C ARG A 188 4.00 22.35 -4.09
N HIS A 189 5.19 22.89 -3.79
CA HIS A 189 5.55 23.42 -2.46
C HIS A 189 5.32 24.92 -2.29
N LEU A 190 5.53 25.70 -3.36
CA LEU A 190 5.43 27.16 -3.34
C LEU A 190 4.21 27.70 -4.08
N ALA A 191 3.63 26.93 -5.02
CA ALA A 191 2.67 27.43 -6.00
C ALA A 191 3.19 28.68 -6.76
N ASP A 192 4.51 28.73 -6.98
CA ASP A 192 5.20 29.89 -7.54
C ASP A 192 4.99 29.96 -9.07
N PRO A 193 4.50 31.09 -9.62
CA PRO A 193 4.36 31.28 -11.06
C PRO A 193 5.63 31.07 -11.88
N ARG A 194 6.83 31.25 -11.27
CA ARG A 194 8.12 30.95 -11.91
C ARG A 194 8.24 29.49 -12.37
N ALA A 195 7.51 28.57 -11.72
CA ALA A 195 7.47 27.17 -12.10
C ALA A 195 7.05 26.98 -13.57
N LEU A 196 6.07 27.75 -14.06
CA LEU A 196 5.58 27.64 -15.43
C LEU A 196 6.65 28.08 -16.45
N GLN A 197 7.43 29.12 -16.13
CA GLN A 197 8.53 29.57 -16.99
C GLN A 197 9.66 28.55 -17.03
N ILE A 198 10.07 28.00 -15.88
CA ILE A 198 11.11 26.96 -15.81
C ILE A 198 10.64 25.70 -16.56
N GLY A 199 9.38 25.29 -16.37
CA GLY A 199 8.78 24.17 -17.10
C GLY A 199 8.68 24.42 -18.60
N TYR A 200 8.38 25.65 -19.03
CA TYR A 200 8.36 26.01 -20.44
C TYR A 200 9.76 25.94 -21.07
N ARG A 201 10.79 26.44 -20.37
CA ARG A 201 12.18 26.29 -20.80
C ARG A 201 12.59 24.82 -20.90
N ALA A 202 12.23 24.01 -19.92
CA ALA A 202 12.45 22.57 -19.95
C ALA A 202 11.80 21.92 -21.19
N LEU A 203 10.54 22.28 -21.50
CA LEU A 203 9.83 21.84 -22.70
C LEU A 203 10.53 22.25 -24.00
N ARG A 204 11.04 23.48 -24.09
CA ARG A 204 11.80 23.95 -25.25
C ARG A 204 13.08 23.16 -25.46
N LEU A 205 13.83 22.90 -24.39
CA LEU A 205 15.09 22.16 -24.44
C LEU A 205 14.89 20.65 -24.69
N GLY A 206 13.81 20.08 -24.15
CA GLY A 206 13.48 18.65 -24.18
C GLY A 206 12.28 18.31 -25.08
N TYR A 207 12.04 19.05 -26.16
CA TYR A 207 10.84 18.89 -26.99
C TYR A 207 10.65 17.48 -27.60
N GLY A 208 11.74 16.71 -27.73
CA GLY A 208 11.68 15.32 -28.20
C GLY A 208 11.36 14.29 -27.12
N ASP A 209 11.14 14.71 -25.88
CA ASP A 209 10.92 13.82 -24.74
C ASP A 209 9.45 13.84 -24.29
N PRO A 210 8.72 12.71 -24.41
CA PRO A 210 7.32 12.65 -24.00
C PRO A 210 7.13 12.92 -22.50
N GLN A 211 8.11 12.61 -21.64
CA GLN A 211 8.00 12.85 -20.20
C GLN A 211 8.02 14.34 -19.88
N VAL A 212 8.80 15.13 -20.63
CA VAL A 212 8.82 16.59 -20.47
C VAL A 212 7.47 17.19 -20.90
N HIS A 213 6.86 16.72 -21.99
CA HIS A 213 5.51 17.14 -22.40
C HIS A 213 4.44 16.79 -21.36
N LEU A 214 4.50 15.59 -20.77
CA LEU A 214 3.56 15.17 -19.72
C LEU A 214 3.76 15.98 -18.44
N GLY A 215 5.00 16.19 -18.01
CA GLY A 215 5.32 17.03 -16.86
C GLY A 215 4.79 18.46 -17.03
N TYR A 216 4.94 19.04 -18.22
CA TYR A 216 4.42 20.38 -18.50
C TYR A 216 2.88 20.40 -18.51
N THR A 217 2.25 19.52 -19.30
CA THR A 217 0.80 19.58 -19.51
C THR A 217 -0.01 19.02 -18.34
N ILE A 218 0.32 17.82 -17.87
CA ILE A 218 -0.38 17.19 -16.76
C ILE A 218 0.13 17.75 -15.44
N GLY A 219 1.45 17.76 -15.24
CA GLY A 219 2.08 18.15 -13.98
C GLY A 219 1.83 19.61 -13.60
N LEU A 220 2.07 20.55 -14.51
CA LEU A 220 1.99 21.99 -14.20
C LEU A 220 0.65 22.65 -14.51
N PHE A 221 -0.11 22.15 -15.49
CA PHE A 221 -1.39 22.77 -15.90
C PHE A 221 -2.62 22.07 -15.34
N LEU A 222 -2.77 20.75 -15.51
CA LEU A 222 -3.96 20.04 -15.01
C LEU A 222 -3.89 19.83 -13.48
N MET A 223 -2.76 19.31 -13.01
CA MET A 223 -2.54 19.00 -11.59
C MET A 223 -1.92 20.17 -10.83
N GLY A 224 -1.19 21.04 -11.53
CA GLY A 224 -0.41 22.10 -10.92
C GLY A 224 -1.26 23.21 -10.30
N LYS A 225 -0.70 23.84 -9.25
CA LYS A 225 -1.37 24.90 -8.48
C LYS A 225 -1.17 26.26 -9.13
N ALA A 226 0.01 26.56 -9.68
CA ALA A 226 0.36 27.84 -10.26
C ALA A 226 -0.58 28.20 -11.43
N ALA A 227 -0.87 27.24 -12.32
CA ALA A 227 -1.78 27.47 -13.44
C ALA A 227 -3.24 27.73 -12.99
N ARG A 228 -3.70 27.11 -11.88
CA ARG A 228 -5.05 27.29 -11.33
C ARG A 228 -5.33 28.70 -10.82
N HIS A 229 -4.31 29.44 -10.42
CA HIS A 229 -4.44 30.84 -9.99
C HIS A 229 -4.68 31.81 -11.17
N GLY A 230 -4.71 31.30 -12.40
CA GLY A 230 -5.02 32.04 -13.61
C GLY A 230 -3.78 32.67 -14.25
N LEU A 231 -3.51 32.30 -15.50
CA LEU A 231 -2.55 33.03 -16.33
C LEU A 231 -3.22 34.31 -16.86
N PRO A 232 -2.62 35.50 -16.68
CA PRO A 232 -3.16 36.73 -17.23
C PRO A 232 -3.31 36.61 -18.76
N ALA A 233 -4.51 36.86 -19.27
CA ALA A 233 -4.74 36.92 -20.71
C ALA A 233 -4.09 38.20 -21.27
N PRO A 234 -3.14 38.08 -22.24
CA PRO A 234 -2.56 39.26 -22.86
C PRO A 234 -3.62 40.02 -23.66
N GLN A 235 -3.68 41.34 -23.46
CA GLN A 235 -4.65 42.20 -24.17
C GLN A 235 -4.15 42.71 -25.52
N ALA A 236 -2.85 42.64 -25.74
CA ALA A 236 -2.17 43.03 -26.96
C ALA A 236 -0.98 42.11 -27.19
N VAL A 237 -0.56 42.00 -28.44
CA VAL A 237 0.62 41.24 -28.82
C VAL A 237 1.86 41.89 -28.21
N ALA A 238 2.68 41.09 -27.54
CA ALA A 238 3.91 41.51 -26.87
C ALA A 238 4.94 40.35 -26.91
N PRO A 239 6.18 40.56 -26.46
CA PRO A 239 7.07 39.44 -26.18
C PRO A 239 6.41 38.40 -25.27
N ASP A 240 6.72 37.12 -25.51
CA ASP A 240 6.16 35.94 -24.84
C ASP A 240 4.66 35.70 -25.07
N THR A 241 4.13 36.20 -26.20
CA THR A 241 2.75 35.93 -26.64
C THR A 241 2.70 35.06 -27.89
N ALA A 242 1.67 34.22 -27.96
CA ALA A 242 1.26 33.49 -29.15
C ALA A 242 0.07 34.21 -29.79
N VAL A 243 0.16 34.49 -31.08
CA VAL A 243 -0.82 35.25 -31.86
C VAL A 243 -1.41 34.35 -32.92
N HIS A 244 -2.74 34.25 -32.95
CA HIS A 244 -3.48 33.53 -33.98
C HIS A 244 -4.02 34.54 -34.99
N LEU A 245 -3.71 34.29 -36.25
CA LEU A 245 -4.02 35.15 -37.38
C LEU A 245 -4.87 34.38 -38.37
N LYS A 246 -6.09 34.87 -38.65
CA LYS A 246 -6.94 34.31 -39.72
C LYS A 246 -6.89 35.21 -40.93
N GLU A 247 -6.69 34.63 -42.10
CA GLU A 247 -6.78 35.35 -43.37
C GLU A 247 -8.18 35.97 -43.54
N LYS A 248 -8.25 37.26 -43.89
CA LYS A 248 -9.53 38.01 -43.92
C LYS A 248 -10.52 37.44 -44.93
N ASP A 249 -10.01 37.05 -46.10
CA ASP A 249 -10.80 36.54 -47.23
C ASP A 249 -10.55 35.04 -47.50
N GLY A 250 -10.03 34.31 -46.50
CA GLY A 250 -9.64 32.91 -46.64
C GLY A 250 -9.83 32.09 -45.36
N GLU A 251 -9.47 30.81 -45.42
CA GLU A 251 -9.52 29.89 -44.27
C GLU A 251 -8.14 29.63 -43.64
N ARG A 252 -7.09 30.28 -44.15
CA ARG A 252 -5.73 30.07 -43.65
C ARG A 252 -5.60 30.64 -42.24
N ILE A 253 -5.16 29.80 -41.32
CA ILE A 253 -4.77 30.18 -39.96
C ILE A 253 -3.25 30.13 -39.84
N LEU A 254 -2.67 31.19 -39.31
CA LEU A 254 -1.26 31.30 -39.01
C LEU A 254 -1.09 31.54 -37.51
N VAL A 255 -0.22 30.78 -36.86
CA VAL A 255 0.15 31.01 -35.46
C VAL A 255 1.61 31.47 -35.40
N ARG A 256 1.87 32.52 -34.62
CA ARG A 256 3.22 33.04 -34.35
C ARG A 256 3.43 33.25 -32.87
N VAL A 257 4.54 32.74 -32.34
CA VAL A 257 4.98 32.95 -30.96
C VAL A 257 6.15 33.94 -30.97
N ILE A 258 6.01 35.08 -30.31
CA ILE A 258 7.10 36.04 -30.13
C ILE A 258 7.93 35.57 -28.94
N GLU A 259 9.06 34.95 -29.20
CA GLU A 259 9.83 34.17 -28.22
C GLU A 259 11.08 34.90 -27.76
N THR A 260 11.17 35.19 -26.46
CA THR A 260 12.32 35.88 -25.86
C THR A 260 13.48 34.95 -25.49
N GLU A 261 13.21 33.65 -25.29
CA GLU A 261 14.23 32.66 -25.02
C GLU A 261 15.12 32.39 -26.23
N ALA A 262 16.33 31.88 -25.97
CA ALA A 262 17.28 31.56 -27.02
C ALA A 262 16.75 30.50 -28.01
N ALA A 263 17.24 30.56 -29.24
CA ALA A 263 16.96 29.61 -30.33
C ALA A 263 15.45 29.41 -30.64
N PRO A 264 14.72 30.46 -31.06
CA PRO A 264 13.35 30.32 -31.57
C PRO A 264 13.31 29.36 -32.77
N SER A 265 12.32 28.46 -32.79
CA SER A 265 12.11 27.51 -33.89
C SER A 265 10.94 27.89 -34.80
N ILE A 266 11.24 28.10 -36.08
CA ILE A 266 10.24 28.39 -37.12
C ILE A 266 9.24 27.22 -37.28
N GLU A 267 9.69 25.97 -37.13
CA GLU A 267 8.82 24.78 -37.20
C GLU A 267 7.74 24.78 -36.10
N ARG A 268 8.04 25.43 -34.97
CA ARG A 268 7.13 25.61 -33.84
C ARG A 268 6.37 26.95 -33.90
N GLY A 269 6.51 27.69 -35.01
CA GLY A 269 5.92 29.01 -35.19
C GLY A 269 6.58 30.12 -34.37
N GLU A 270 7.75 29.87 -33.79
CA GLU A 270 8.46 30.83 -32.93
C GLU A 270 9.33 31.78 -33.75
N ILE A 271 9.31 33.07 -33.38
CA ILE A 271 10.13 34.12 -33.97
C ILE A 271 10.71 35.00 -32.86
N SER A 272 11.92 35.52 -33.06
CA SER A 272 12.54 36.49 -32.14
C SER A 272 11.76 37.82 -32.11
N PRO A 273 11.74 38.57 -31.00
CA PRO A 273 11.24 39.96 -30.94
C PRO A 273 11.84 40.87 -32.00
N ASP A 274 13.09 40.62 -32.42
CA ASP A 274 13.77 41.40 -33.45
C ASP A 274 13.37 41.04 -34.88
N HIS A 275 12.52 40.02 -35.06
CA HIS A 275 12.04 39.59 -36.36
C HIS A 275 11.05 40.62 -36.95
N GLU A 276 11.13 40.91 -38.26
CA GLU A 276 10.30 41.93 -38.91
C GLU A 276 8.79 41.71 -38.69
N ILE A 277 8.33 40.45 -38.83
CA ILE A 277 6.95 40.07 -38.52
C ILE A 277 6.58 40.35 -37.05
N ALA A 278 7.47 40.08 -36.09
CA ALA A 278 7.20 40.36 -34.67
C ALA A 278 7.02 41.87 -34.42
N ALA A 279 7.85 42.70 -35.05
CA ALA A 279 7.73 44.16 -34.98
C ALA A 279 6.40 44.67 -35.55
N ARG A 280 5.91 44.07 -36.66
CA ARG A 280 4.59 44.40 -37.24
C ARG A 280 3.42 43.93 -36.39
N LEU A 281 3.56 42.82 -35.68
CA LEU A 281 2.51 42.26 -34.83
C LEU A 281 2.42 42.94 -33.45
N THR A 282 3.53 43.47 -32.93
CA THR A 282 3.61 44.03 -31.58
C THR A 282 2.63 45.18 -31.39
N GLY A 283 1.84 45.13 -30.31
CA GLY A 283 0.84 46.14 -29.94
C GLY A 283 -0.55 45.91 -30.53
N LEU A 284 -0.70 45.00 -31.49
CA LEU A 284 -2.02 44.66 -32.07
C LEU A 284 -2.92 43.97 -31.03
N ARG A 285 -4.23 44.16 -31.17
CA ARG A 285 -5.28 43.57 -30.33
C ARG A 285 -6.16 42.64 -31.16
N ILE A 286 -6.96 41.83 -30.47
CA ILE A 286 -7.97 40.99 -31.13
C ILE A 286 -8.90 41.87 -31.99
N GLY A 287 -9.04 41.52 -33.26
CA GLY A 287 -9.79 42.27 -34.27
C GLY A 287 -8.95 43.21 -35.14
N ASP A 288 -7.70 43.49 -34.77
CA ASP A 288 -6.83 44.33 -35.59
C ASP A 288 -6.33 43.57 -36.83
N GLU A 289 -6.08 44.31 -37.91
CA GLU A 289 -5.61 43.78 -39.20
C GLU A 289 -4.12 44.03 -39.40
N VAL A 290 -3.44 43.07 -40.02
CA VAL A 290 -2.01 43.16 -40.36
C VAL A 290 -1.74 42.61 -41.75
N GLU A 291 -0.88 43.32 -42.49
CA GLU A 291 -0.42 42.93 -43.81
C GLU A 291 0.92 42.19 -43.72
N ILE A 292 0.92 40.92 -44.14
CA ILE A 292 2.10 40.06 -44.16
C ILE A 292 2.45 39.72 -45.61
N GLU A 293 3.69 40.02 -46.01
CA GLU A 293 4.23 39.68 -47.32
C GLU A 293 4.50 38.17 -47.42
N ASN A 294 3.89 37.51 -48.40
CA ASN A 294 4.17 36.11 -48.72
C ASN A 294 5.26 36.04 -49.80
N LEU A 295 6.26 35.17 -49.60
CA LEU A 295 7.40 34.87 -50.50
C LEU A 295 7.04 34.92 -52.02
N GLY A 296 7.02 36.12 -52.60
CA GLY A 296 6.75 36.37 -54.02
C GLY A 296 5.30 36.27 -54.51
N LEU A 297 4.28 36.13 -53.63
CA LEU A 297 2.87 35.90 -54.03
C LEU A 297 1.92 37.07 -53.72
N GLY A 298 2.41 38.17 -53.15
CA GLY A 298 1.63 39.36 -52.79
C GLY A 298 1.47 39.56 -51.29
N VAL A 299 0.80 40.65 -50.91
CA VAL A 299 0.46 41.00 -49.53
C VAL A 299 -0.85 40.32 -49.15
N THR A 300 -0.87 39.58 -48.05
CA THR A 300 -2.09 38.98 -47.51
C THR A 300 -2.47 39.68 -46.21
N THR A 301 -3.75 40.07 -46.08
CA THR A 301 -4.30 40.68 -44.87
C THR A 301 -4.81 39.60 -43.92
N PHE A 302 -4.29 39.63 -42.69
CA PHE A 302 -4.74 38.76 -41.60
C PHE A 302 -5.42 39.59 -40.51
N VAL A 303 -6.40 38.98 -39.84
CA VAL A 303 -7.06 39.51 -38.65
C VAL A 303 -6.54 38.75 -37.43
N VAL A 304 -6.20 39.46 -36.36
CA VAL A 304 -5.86 38.84 -35.06
C VAL A 304 -7.12 38.25 -34.45
N THR A 305 -7.19 36.92 -34.34
CA THR A 305 -8.37 36.22 -33.80
C THR A 305 -8.21 35.78 -32.36
N ASP A 306 -6.97 35.58 -31.89
CA ASP A 306 -6.69 35.21 -30.51
C ASP A 306 -5.26 35.63 -30.11
N ILE A 307 -5.07 35.94 -28.83
CA ILE A 307 -3.76 36.26 -28.24
C ILE A 307 -3.65 35.51 -26.91
N GLN A 308 -2.64 34.65 -26.80
CA GLN A 308 -2.39 33.80 -25.63
C GLN A 308 -0.98 34.06 -25.11
N SER A 309 -0.72 33.72 -23.84
CA SER A 309 0.68 33.58 -23.39
C SER A 309 1.33 32.41 -24.12
N ASN A 310 2.64 32.50 -24.38
CA ASN A 310 3.43 31.39 -24.92
C ASN A 310 3.29 30.13 -24.05
N LEU A 311 3.17 30.30 -22.73
CA LEU A 311 2.97 29.22 -21.77
C LEU A 311 1.68 28.43 -22.04
N LEU A 312 0.55 29.13 -22.17
CA LEU A 312 -0.76 28.52 -22.40
C LEU A 312 -0.85 27.92 -23.81
N HIS A 313 -0.29 28.60 -24.80
CA HIS A 313 -0.22 28.08 -26.16
C HIS A 313 0.58 26.77 -26.20
N ALA A 314 1.74 26.71 -25.54
CA ALA A 314 2.56 25.51 -25.47
C ALA A 314 1.87 24.33 -24.78
N HIS A 315 1.01 24.61 -23.79
CA HIS A 315 0.19 23.60 -23.12
C HIS A 315 -0.79 22.96 -24.10
N PHE A 316 -1.60 23.77 -24.78
CA PHE A 316 -2.59 23.25 -25.74
C PHE A 316 -1.94 22.59 -26.95
N ARG A 317 -0.83 23.15 -27.46
CA ARG A 317 -0.05 22.53 -28.54
C ARG A 317 0.47 21.16 -28.13
N SER A 318 1.03 21.05 -26.94
CA SER A 318 1.53 19.76 -26.43
C SER A 318 0.42 18.73 -26.29
N LEU A 319 -0.77 19.10 -25.84
CA LEU A 319 -1.93 18.20 -25.77
C LEU A 319 -2.41 17.78 -27.17
N HIS A 320 -2.55 18.73 -28.09
CA HIS A 320 -3.04 18.49 -29.45
C HIS A 320 -2.08 17.60 -30.26
N ASP A 321 -0.78 17.91 -30.21
CA ASP A 321 0.23 17.26 -31.04
C ASP A 321 0.80 15.99 -30.40
N PHE A 322 0.47 15.66 -29.13
CA PHE A 322 1.13 14.60 -28.36
C PHE A 322 1.18 13.25 -29.10
N LYS A 323 0.04 12.80 -29.64
CA LYS A 323 -0.07 11.52 -30.35
C LYS A 323 0.73 11.52 -31.66
N THR A 324 0.81 12.67 -32.33
CA THR A 324 1.57 12.83 -33.57
C THR A 324 3.08 12.83 -33.27
N LEU A 325 3.50 13.49 -32.19
CA LEU A 325 4.89 13.53 -31.74
C LEU A 325 5.35 12.18 -31.15
N PHE A 326 4.46 11.49 -30.43
CA PHE A 326 4.78 10.30 -29.63
C PHE A 326 3.75 9.17 -29.86
N PRO A 327 3.67 8.57 -31.05
CA PRO A 327 2.64 7.58 -31.39
C PRO A 327 2.69 6.30 -30.54
N GLU A 328 3.87 5.95 -30.03
CA GLU A 328 4.08 4.78 -29.18
C GLU A 328 3.72 5.03 -27.69
N ASN A 329 3.49 6.29 -27.31
CA ASN A 329 3.18 6.65 -25.92
C ASN A 329 1.66 6.70 -25.69
N LYS A 330 1.18 5.89 -24.75
CA LYS A 330 -0.26 5.73 -24.45
C LYS A 330 -0.76 6.61 -23.30
N ALA A 331 0.05 7.55 -22.80
CA ALA A 331 -0.26 8.32 -21.61
C ALA A 331 -1.47 9.26 -21.77
N LEU A 332 -1.69 9.82 -22.98
CA LEU A 332 -2.86 10.64 -23.27
C LEU A 332 -3.86 9.87 -24.14
N GLY A 333 -5.02 9.56 -23.56
CA GLY A 333 -6.17 9.02 -24.27
C GLY A 333 -6.98 10.12 -24.96
N GLU A 334 -7.57 9.81 -26.10
CA GLU A 334 -8.45 10.73 -26.82
C GLU A 334 -9.90 10.57 -26.35
N PHE A 335 -10.49 11.63 -25.80
CA PHE A 335 -11.93 11.77 -25.63
C PHE A 335 -12.43 12.83 -26.61
N GLN A 336 -12.78 12.42 -27.83
CA GLN A 336 -13.52 13.30 -28.74
C GLN A 336 -15.01 13.26 -28.37
N ILE A 337 -15.52 14.36 -27.83
CA ILE A 337 -16.95 14.57 -27.67
C ILE A 337 -17.48 15.15 -28.97
N ASP A 338 -18.16 14.32 -29.75
CA ASP A 338 -18.82 14.76 -30.97
C ASP A 338 -20.16 15.44 -30.60
N GLU A 339 -20.18 16.77 -30.63
CA GLU A 339 -21.36 17.56 -30.28
C GLU A 339 -22.56 17.32 -31.22
N SER A 340 -22.32 16.74 -32.41
CA SER A 340 -23.39 16.41 -33.35
C SER A 340 -24.23 15.18 -32.95
N LYS A 341 -23.79 14.40 -31.94
CA LYS A 341 -24.38 13.10 -31.56
C LYS A 341 -25.38 13.12 -30.40
N GLY A 342 -25.85 14.28 -29.94
CA GLY A 342 -26.89 14.35 -28.89
C GLY A 342 -26.47 13.62 -27.59
N ASP A 343 -27.34 12.79 -27.01
CA ASP A 343 -27.05 12.05 -25.76
C ASP A 343 -26.08 10.87 -25.95
N GLU A 344 -25.91 10.36 -27.17
CA GLU A 344 -24.95 9.28 -27.47
C GLU A 344 -23.49 9.71 -27.30
N LYS A 345 -23.22 11.01 -27.23
CA LYS A 345 -21.87 11.57 -27.02
C LYS A 345 -21.23 11.16 -25.69
N PHE A 346 -22.03 10.78 -24.70
CA PHE A 346 -21.56 10.35 -23.37
C PHE A 346 -21.45 8.83 -23.21
N LYS A 347 -21.91 8.05 -24.21
CA LYS A 347 -21.86 6.58 -24.18
C LYS A 347 -20.47 6.02 -23.84
N PRO A 348 -19.33 6.56 -24.35
CA PRO A 348 -18.00 6.09 -23.97
C PRO A 348 -17.67 6.27 -22.47
N ILE A 349 -18.21 7.32 -21.84
CA ILE A 349 -18.03 7.59 -20.40
C ILE A 349 -18.80 6.56 -19.57
N PHE A 350 -20.04 6.27 -19.95
CA PHE A 350 -20.87 5.25 -19.31
C PHE A 350 -20.30 3.83 -19.49
N ASP A 351 -19.87 3.48 -20.70
CA ASP A 351 -19.21 2.19 -20.99
C ASP A 351 -17.87 2.05 -20.23
N SER A 352 -17.16 3.16 -19.98
CA SER A 352 -15.98 3.18 -19.11
C SER A 352 -16.32 2.94 -17.65
N ALA A 353 -17.39 3.56 -17.12
CA ALA A 353 -17.86 3.33 -15.76
C ALA A 353 -18.31 1.87 -15.54
N LYS A 354 -19.02 1.29 -16.52
CA LYS A 354 -19.44 -0.12 -16.47
C LYS A 354 -18.24 -1.08 -16.48
N ARG A 355 -17.26 -0.88 -17.38
CA ARG A 355 -16.03 -1.70 -17.41
C ARG A 355 -15.24 -1.62 -16.09
N ARG A 356 -15.17 -0.43 -15.49
CA ARG A 356 -14.55 -0.26 -14.16
C ARG A 356 -15.27 -1.08 -13.09
N ALA A 357 -16.61 -1.07 -13.08
CA ALA A 357 -17.40 -1.87 -12.15
C ALA A 357 -17.24 -3.39 -12.38
N GLU A 358 -17.17 -3.84 -13.64
CA GLU A 358 -16.93 -5.25 -13.98
C GLU A 358 -15.52 -5.71 -13.56
N ASN A 359 -14.49 -4.88 -13.80
CA ASN A 359 -13.13 -5.15 -13.36
C ASN A 359 -13.03 -5.24 -11.82
N ALA A 360 -13.71 -4.33 -11.11
CA ALA A 360 -13.76 -4.37 -9.65
C ALA A 360 -14.32 -5.71 -9.13
N ARG A 361 -15.38 -6.24 -9.75
CA ARG A 361 -15.93 -7.57 -9.40
C ARG A 361 -14.92 -8.69 -9.62
N GLY A 362 -14.19 -8.66 -10.73
CA GLY A 362 -13.13 -9.64 -10.99
C GLY A 362 -12.04 -9.65 -9.92
N ILE A 363 -11.67 -8.46 -9.40
CA ILE A 363 -10.72 -8.30 -8.31
C ILE A 363 -11.29 -8.85 -7.00
N GLU A 364 -12.56 -8.55 -6.68
CA GLU A 364 -13.23 -9.09 -5.50
C GLU A 364 -13.26 -10.62 -5.51
N ASP A 365 -13.60 -11.22 -6.65
CA ASP A 365 -13.68 -12.67 -6.81
C ASP A 365 -12.29 -13.33 -6.69
N ALA A 366 -11.26 -12.72 -7.28
CA ALA A 366 -9.88 -13.17 -7.12
C ALA A 366 -9.41 -13.08 -5.66
N TYR A 367 -9.73 -11.98 -4.96
CA TYR A 367 -9.37 -11.80 -3.55
C TYR A 367 -10.04 -12.84 -2.65
N LYS A 368 -11.33 -13.13 -2.87
CA LYS A 368 -12.08 -14.14 -2.10
C LYS A 368 -11.44 -15.54 -2.14
N THR A 369 -10.57 -15.84 -3.11
CA THR A 369 -9.87 -17.13 -3.18
C THR A 369 -8.92 -17.41 -2.02
N GLY A 370 -8.48 -16.40 -1.24
CA GLY A 370 -7.53 -16.63 -0.14
C GLY A 370 -6.06 -16.36 -0.49
N ASN A 371 -5.74 -16.19 -1.77
CA ASN A 371 -4.36 -16.25 -2.26
C ASN A 371 -3.81 -14.92 -2.77
N VAL A 372 -4.62 -13.85 -2.75
CA VAL A 372 -4.24 -12.54 -3.29
C VAL A 372 -4.11 -11.55 -2.13
N PRO A 373 -2.92 -11.00 -1.86
CA PRO A 373 -2.76 -9.95 -0.87
C PRO A 373 -3.57 -8.70 -1.23
N ILE A 374 -4.02 -7.96 -0.21
CA ILE A 374 -4.74 -6.71 -0.40
C ILE A 374 -3.88 -5.68 -1.14
N GLY A 375 -2.55 -5.71 -0.95
CA GLY A 375 -1.61 -4.83 -1.66
C GLY A 375 -1.59 -5.07 -3.18
N PHE A 376 -1.72 -6.34 -3.60
CA PHE A 376 -1.81 -6.68 -5.02
C PHE A 376 -3.19 -6.31 -5.58
N ALA A 377 -4.26 -6.64 -4.85
CA ALA A 377 -5.62 -6.27 -5.22
C ALA A 377 -5.79 -4.76 -5.41
N ALA A 378 -5.17 -3.95 -4.55
CA ALA A 378 -5.18 -2.49 -4.63
C ALA A 378 -4.48 -1.98 -5.89
N THR A 379 -3.33 -2.57 -6.24
CA THR A 379 -2.58 -2.19 -7.44
C THR A 379 -3.38 -2.50 -8.71
N VAL A 380 -4.00 -3.68 -8.80
CA VAL A 380 -4.88 -4.03 -9.93
C VAL A 380 -6.11 -3.13 -9.98
N ALA A 381 -6.64 -2.70 -8.83
CA ALA A 381 -7.77 -1.78 -8.74
C ALA A 381 -7.39 -0.31 -9.04
N GLY A 382 -6.10 0.02 -9.07
CA GLY A 382 -5.62 1.40 -9.25
C GLY A 382 -5.96 2.30 -8.06
N VAL A 383 -5.99 1.75 -6.85
CA VAL A 383 -6.25 2.48 -5.59
C VAL A 383 -5.14 2.22 -4.58
N GLU A 384 -5.04 3.07 -3.56
CA GLU A 384 -4.10 2.83 -2.46
C GLU A 384 -4.55 1.64 -1.59
N PRO A 385 -3.62 0.82 -1.04
CA PRO A 385 -3.98 -0.34 -0.22
C PRO A 385 -4.84 -0.01 1.00
N VAL A 386 -4.62 1.15 1.62
CA VAL A 386 -5.42 1.60 2.78
C VAL A 386 -6.83 2.04 2.39
N ASP A 387 -7.04 2.53 1.15
CA ASP A 387 -8.39 2.80 0.65
C ASP A 387 -9.15 1.51 0.43
N LEU A 388 -8.48 0.47 -0.08
CA LEU A 388 -9.10 -0.84 -0.26
C LEU A 388 -9.49 -1.47 1.08
N TRP A 389 -8.72 -1.23 2.14
CA TRP A 389 -9.09 -1.64 3.50
C TRP A 389 -10.39 -0.95 3.96
N GLU A 390 -10.58 0.35 3.71
CA GLU A 390 -11.83 1.04 4.03
C GLU A 390 -13.02 0.45 3.25
N VAL A 391 -12.80 0.12 1.98
CA VAL A 391 -13.83 -0.52 1.14
C VAL A 391 -14.20 -1.89 1.68
N PHE A 392 -13.22 -2.73 2.05
CA PHE A 392 -13.49 -4.09 2.53
C PHE A 392 -14.14 -4.10 3.92
N THR A 393 -13.73 -3.21 4.80
CA THR A 393 -14.33 -3.10 6.13
C THR A 393 -15.74 -2.50 6.11
N GLY A 394 -16.07 -1.67 5.11
CA GLY A 394 -17.41 -1.10 4.90
C GLY A 394 -18.35 -1.87 3.98
N SER A 395 -17.89 -2.95 3.32
CA SER A 395 -18.67 -3.64 2.28
C SER A 395 -19.37 -4.91 2.79
N PRO A 396 -20.66 -5.12 2.48
CA PRO A 396 -21.32 -6.40 2.76
C PRO A 396 -20.93 -7.53 1.78
N ARG A 397 -20.22 -7.21 0.69
CA ARG A 397 -19.92 -8.18 -0.40
C ARG A 397 -18.57 -8.88 -0.29
N ILE A 398 -17.66 -8.28 0.46
CA ILE A 398 -16.27 -8.73 0.59
C ILE A 398 -15.82 -8.48 2.02
N GLN A 399 -14.96 -9.36 2.54
CA GLN A 399 -14.47 -9.32 3.91
C GLN A 399 -12.95 -9.32 3.88
N LEU A 400 -12.31 -8.67 4.86
CA LEU A 400 -10.86 -8.71 4.97
C LEU A 400 -10.41 -10.13 5.38
N GLN A 401 -9.56 -10.76 4.58
CA GLN A 401 -9.12 -12.13 4.80
C GLN A 401 -8.00 -12.18 5.84
N VAL A 402 -8.39 -12.29 7.12
CA VAL A 402 -7.45 -12.19 8.23
C VAL A 402 -6.95 -13.55 8.70
N ALA A 403 -7.79 -14.55 8.80
CA ALA A 403 -7.38 -15.90 9.23
C ALA A 403 -8.26 -16.98 8.57
N ALA A 404 -7.74 -18.21 8.54
CA ALA A 404 -8.48 -19.39 8.11
C ALA A 404 -9.47 -19.89 9.18
N GLY A 405 -9.20 -19.58 10.46
CA GLY A 405 -9.88 -20.21 11.58
C GLY A 405 -9.34 -21.60 11.94
N ALA A 406 -8.18 -21.98 11.40
CA ALA A 406 -7.60 -23.31 11.63
C ALA A 406 -6.68 -23.33 12.86
N GLN A 407 -6.89 -24.28 13.77
CA GLN A 407 -6.11 -24.39 15.02
C GLN A 407 -4.57 -24.38 14.81
N PRO A 408 -3.98 -25.07 13.81
CA PRO A 408 -2.54 -25.01 13.57
C PRO A 408 -2.02 -23.61 13.18
N GLU A 409 -2.85 -22.77 12.54
CA GLU A 409 -2.51 -21.39 12.19
C GLU A 409 -2.32 -20.54 13.44
N PHE A 410 -3.23 -20.68 14.42
CA PHE A 410 -3.14 -19.98 15.71
C PHE A 410 -1.95 -20.45 16.55
N GLU A 411 -1.69 -21.76 16.61
CA GLU A 411 -0.57 -22.32 17.35
C GLU A 411 0.79 -21.85 16.81
N ALA A 412 0.94 -21.82 15.49
CA ALA A 412 2.16 -21.32 14.84
C ALA A 412 2.40 -19.83 15.17
N ALA A 413 1.35 -18.99 15.07
CA ALA A 413 1.45 -17.57 15.40
C ALA A 413 1.79 -17.33 16.88
N HIS A 414 1.18 -18.09 17.80
CA HIS A 414 1.52 -18.01 19.23
C HIS A 414 2.97 -18.39 19.52
N GLU A 415 3.52 -19.42 18.86
CA GLU A 415 4.91 -19.82 19.07
C GLU A 415 5.90 -18.74 18.57
N HIS A 416 5.57 -18.06 17.46
CA HIS A 416 6.34 -16.90 17.01
C HIS A 416 6.34 -15.79 18.07
N LEU A 417 5.18 -15.44 18.64
CA LEU A 417 5.07 -14.39 19.66
C LEU A 417 5.69 -14.76 21.01
N ARG A 418 5.81 -16.05 21.32
CA ARG A 418 6.49 -16.53 22.54
C ARG A 418 7.99 -16.27 22.51
N THR A 419 8.57 -16.31 21.31
CA THR A 419 10.02 -16.22 21.08
C THR A 419 10.47 -14.85 20.55
N ARG A 420 9.54 -14.02 20.07
CA ARG A 420 9.82 -12.72 19.45
C ARG A 420 9.01 -11.63 20.13
N ARG A 421 9.67 -10.51 20.42
CA ARG A 421 9.09 -9.40 21.18
C ARG A 421 9.05 -8.08 20.41
N VAL A 422 9.54 -8.08 19.17
CA VAL A 422 9.54 -6.91 18.29
C VAL A 422 8.61 -7.19 17.11
N ALA A 423 7.65 -6.31 16.84
CA ALA A 423 6.77 -6.41 15.68
C ALA A 423 7.10 -5.37 14.63
N VAL A 424 7.15 -5.79 13.36
CA VAL A 424 7.19 -4.87 12.21
C VAL A 424 5.82 -4.89 11.54
N LEU A 425 5.18 -3.72 11.44
CA LEU A 425 3.82 -3.59 10.93
C LEU A 425 3.81 -3.28 9.44
N ASP A 426 2.98 -4.00 8.69
CA ASP A 426 2.66 -3.64 7.31
C ASP A 426 1.70 -2.42 7.28
N PRO A 427 1.65 -1.66 6.17
CA PRO A 427 0.90 -0.41 6.10
C PRO A 427 -0.61 -0.57 6.31
N VAL A 428 -1.21 -1.68 5.87
CA VAL A 428 -2.66 -1.90 5.99
C VAL A 428 -3.04 -2.26 7.42
N THR A 429 -2.24 -3.12 8.06
CA THR A 429 -2.47 -3.48 9.46
C THR A 429 -2.26 -2.30 10.39
N LEU A 430 -1.19 -1.52 10.15
CA LEU A 430 -0.96 -0.27 10.88
C LEU A 430 -2.16 0.68 10.74
N TYR A 431 -2.65 0.86 9.51
CA TYR A 431 -3.85 1.66 9.27
C TYR A 431 -5.05 1.14 10.06
N GLY A 432 -5.33 -0.16 9.96
CA GLY A 432 -6.47 -0.80 10.62
C GLY A 432 -6.44 -0.68 12.14
N ILE A 433 -5.30 -0.92 12.80
CA ILE A 433 -5.21 -0.79 14.26
C ILE A 433 -5.42 0.65 14.75
N VAL A 434 -5.05 1.65 13.93
CA VAL A 434 -5.32 3.06 14.22
C VAL A 434 -6.80 3.36 14.08
N GLN A 435 -7.43 2.94 12.98
CA GLN A 435 -8.86 3.18 12.76
C GLN A 435 -9.75 2.46 13.79
N LEU A 436 -9.33 1.30 14.27
CA LEU A 436 -10.03 0.54 15.31
C LEU A 436 -9.73 1.04 16.74
N GLY A 437 -8.77 1.96 16.90
CA GLY A 437 -8.33 2.45 18.21
C GLY A 437 -7.76 1.31 19.08
N LEU A 438 -6.88 0.50 18.49
CA LEU A 438 -6.21 -0.64 19.12
C LEU A 438 -4.71 -0.41 19.35
N THR A 439 -4.20 0.78 19.02
CA THR A 439 -2.77 1.13 19.07
C THR A 439 -2.11 0.84 20.42
N ASP A 440 -2.75 1.24 21.52
CA ASP A 440 -2.20 1.05 22.87
C ASP A 440 -2.18 -0.42 23.28
N LEU A 441 -3.20 -1.19 22.89
CA LEU A 441 -3.26 -2.61 23.19
C LEU A 441 -2.20 -3.37 22.38
N VAL A 442 -2.05 -3.05 21.09
CA VAL A 442 -0.99 -3.64 20.26
C VAL A 442 0.38 -3.27 20.83
N ARG A 443 0.59 -2.02 21.26
CA ARG A 443 1.85 -1.60 21.91
C ARG A 443 2.13 -2.40 23.19
N ALA A 444 1.11 -2.70 23.99
CA ALA A 444 1.26 -3.50 25.21
C ALA A 444 1.63 -4.97 24.95
N SER A 445 1.43 -5.48 23.73
CA SER A 445 1.77 -6.87 23.37
C SER A 445 3.25 -7.09 23.02
N PHE A 446 4.03 -6.04 22.81
CA PHE A 446 5.40 -6.09 22.30
C PHE A 446 6.35 -5.20 23.12
N ASP A 447 7.63 -5.55 23.12
CA ASP A 447 8.68 -4.69 23.70
C ASP A 447 8.93 -3.48 22.79
N GLU A 448 8.78 -3.66 21.47
CA GLU A 448 8.99 -2.62 20.47
C GLU A 448 8.09 -2.84 19.24
N LEU A 449 7.55 -1.74 18.72
CA LEU A 449 6.82 -1.70 17.46
C LEU A 449 7.65 -0.92 16.44
N MET A 450 7.77 -1.47 15.24
CA MET A 450 8.53 -0.90 14.15
C MET A 450 7.70 -0.73 12.90
N ALA A 451 8.10 0.23 12.07
CA ALA A 451 7.65 0.37 10.69
C ALA A 451 8.85 0.60 9.77
N VAL A 452 8.70 0.24 8.49
CA VAL A 452 9.71 0.55 7.47
C VAL A 452 9.40 1.89 6.81
N GLN A 453 10.41 2.55 6.24
CA GLN A 453 10.24 3.82 5.54
C GLN A 453 9.18 3.73 4.43
N GLY A 454 9.10 2.59 3.72
CA GLY A 454 8.07 2.37 2.69
C GLY A 454 6.64 2.49 3.22
N THR A 455 6.38 2.08 4.47
CA THR A 455 5.07 2.23 5.13
C THR A 455 4.76 3.70 5.42
N ILE A 456 5.74 4.45 5.92
CA ILE A 456 5.61 5.90 6.16
C ILE A 456 5.38 6.64 4.84
N ASP A 457 6.14 6.30 3.80
CA ASP A 457 6.01 6.89 2.46
C ASP A 457 4.60 6.67 1.88
N LEU A 458 4.07 5.43 1.99
CA LEU A 458 2.71 5.09 1.54
C LEU A 458 1.67 5.94 2.29
N LEU A 459 1.72 5.98 3.61
CA LEU A 459 0.76 6.72 4.42
C LEU A 459 0.85 8.23 4.17
N ARG A 460 2.06 8.76 3.97
CA ARG A 460 2.24 10.18 3.62
C ARG A 460 1.68 10.51 2.25
N HIS A 461 1.93 9.66 1.25
CA HIS A 461 1.30 9.81 -0.06
C HIS A 461 -0.23 9.80 0.06
N SER A 462 -0.77 8.87 0.86
CA SER A 462 -2.19 8.76 1.17
C SER A 462 -2.78 10.04 1.78
N VAL A 463 -2.05 10.73 2.68
CA VAL A 463 -2.45 12.04 3.23
C VAL A 463 -2.42 13.13 2.16
N LEU A 464 -1.36 13.18 1.35
CA LEU A 464 -1.20 14.19 0.30
C LEU A 464 -2.30 14.09 -0.76
N GLU A 465 -2.62 12.89 -1.24
CA GLU A 465 -3.68 12.64 -2.21
C GLU A 465 -5.05 13.08 -1.68
N ARG A 466 -5.35 12.81 -0.41
CA ARG A 466 -6.63 13.23 0.20
C ARG A 466 -6.70 14.74 0.42
N ARG A 467 -5.61 15.37 0.85
CA ARG A 467 -5.55 16.84 1.00
C ARG A 467 -5.70 17.56 -0.34
N ALA A 468 -5.19 16.99 -1.43
CA ALA A 468 -5.32 17.55 -2.77
C ALA A 468 -6.78 17.63 -3.26
N LYS A 469 -7.70 16.86 -2.66
CA LYS A 469 -9.13 16.87 -2.97
C LYS A 469 -9.89 18.00 -2.27
N ILE A 470 -9.34 18.61 -1.22
CA ILE A 470 -10.00 19.70 -0.48
C ILE A 470 -10.26 20.89 -1.43
N GLY A 471 -11.50 21.39 -1.43
CA GLY A 471 -11.91 22.52 -2.27
C GLY A 471 -12.08 22.18 -3.76
N THR A 472 -12.00 20.89 -4.13
CA THR A 472 -12.31 20.42 -5.48
C THR A 472 -13.72 19.83 -5.52
N ARG A 473 -14.55 20.27 -6.47
CA ARG A 473 -15.85 19.62 -6.73
C ARG A 473 -15.59 18.31 -7.48
N GLN A 474 -15.49 17.21 -6.73
CA GLN A 474 -15.36 15.87 -7.33
C GLN A 474 -16.67 15.11 -7.24
N SER A 475 -17.12 14.63 -8.40
CA SER A 475 -18.25 13.73 -8.53
C SER A 475 -17.76 12.45 -9.19
N SER A 476 -17.99 11.30 -8.55
CA SER A 476 -17.63 9.99 -9.10
C SER A 476 -18.86 9.33 -9.71
N LEU A 477 -18.77 8.95 -10.99
CA LEU A 477 -19.80 8.18 -11.68
C LEU A 477 -19.57 6.68 -11.44
N GLY A 478 -20.48 6.05 -10.70
CA GLY A 478 -20.50 4.62 -10.42
C GLY A 478 -21.63 3.88 -11.15
N TRP A 479 -21.52 2.56 -11.21
CA TRP A 479 -22.52 1.64 -11.75
C TRP A 479 -22.79 0.54 -10.72
N ASP A 480 -24.02 0.41 -10.25
CA ASP A 480 -24.39 -0.57 -9.21
C ASP A 480 -24.82 -1.94 -9.77
N GLY A 481 -25.03 -2.03 -11.09
CA GLY A 481 -25.55 -3.21 -11.77
C GLY A 481 -26.81 -2.93 -12.58
N GLU A 482 -27.57 -1.89 -12.19
CA GLU A 482 -28.84 -1.50 -12.82
C GLU A 482 -28.89 0.00 -13.16
N HIS A 483 -28.29 0.86 -12.33
CA HIS A 483 -28.33 2.31 -12.48
C HIS A 483 -26.93 2.95 -12.38
N TYR A 484 -26.76 4.04 -13.12
CA TYR A 484 -25.61 4.94 -12.94
C TYR A 484 -25.91 5.90 -11.79
N HIS A 485 -24.96 6.05 -10.88
CA HIS A 485 -25.07 6.98 -9.76
C HIS A 485 -23.86 7.93 -9.72
N MET A 486 -24.11 9.15 -9.27
CA MET A 486 -23.06 10.15 -9.08
C MET A 486 -22.87 10.36 -7.58
N ILE A 487 -21.67 10.11 -7.06
CA ILE A 487 -21.33 10.37 -5.67
C ILE A 487 -20.55 11.68 -5.61
N GLU A 488 -21.15 12.71 -5.02
CA GLU A 488 -20.45 13.93 -4.64
C GLU A 488 -19.94 13.77 -3.22
N LEU A 489 -18.64 13.94 -3.02
CA LEU A 489 -18.03 13.94 -1.70
C LEU A 489 -18.19 15.33 -1.08
N THR A 490 -18.76 15.40 0.12
CA THR A 490 -18.83 16.66 0.88
C THR A 490 -17.45 17.02 1.43
N ASP A 491 -17.21 18.32 1.64
CA ASP A 491 -15.96 18.80 2.26
C ASP A 491 -15.72 18.17 3.64
N ASP A 492 -16.78 17.95 4.43
CA ASP A 492 -16.71 17.27 5.73
C ASP A 492 -16.26 15.81 5.60
N ALA A 493 -16.73 15.10 4.57
CA ALA A 493 -16.30 13.72 4.30
C ALA A 493 -14.82 13.67 3.88
N ILE A 494 -14.37 14.62 3.07
CA ILE A 494 -12.95 14.76 2.69
C ILE A 494 -12.10 15.06 3.93
N ALA A 495 -12.52 16.00 4.78
CA ALA A 495 -11.81 16.35 6.01
C ALA A 495 -11.70 15.15 6.97
N ALA A 496 -12.76 14.35 7.12
CA ALA A 496 -12.74 13.13 7.92
C ALA A 496 -11.79 12.06 7.34
N GLN A 497 -11.74 11.91 6.01
CA GLN A 497 -10.79 11.00 5.35
C GLN A 497 -9.33 11.47 5.55
N VAL A 498 -9.08 12.78 5.48
CA VAL A 498 -7.75 13.35 5.75
C VAL A 498 -7.33 13.09 7.20
N ALA A 499 -8.20 13.36 8.17
CA ALA A 499 -7.91 13.15 9.59
C ALA A 499 -7.59 11.68 9.91
N ARG A 500 -8.31 10.73 9.31
CA ARG A 500 -8.05 9.29 9.47
C ARG A 500 -6.69 8.88 8.92
N ALA A 501 -6.33 9.37 7.74
CA ALA A 501 -5.02 9.13 7.13
C ALA A 501 -3.87 9.77 7.92
N GLU A 502 -4.08 10.99 8.42
CA GLU A 502 -3.10 11.71 9.25
C GLU A 502 -2.84 10.98 10.58
N ALA A 503 -3.88 10.48 11.24
CA ALA A 503 -3.73 9.70 12.47
C ALA A 503 -2.85 8.46 12.26
N ALA A 504 -3.01 7.78 11.12
CA ALA A 504 -2.18 6.62 10.77
C ALA A 504 -0.73 7.02 10.48
N LEU A 505 -0.51 8.11 9.73
CA LEU A 505 0.84 8.63 9.46
C LEU A 505 1.55 9.02 10.76
N VAL A 506 0.90 9.78 11.64
CA VAL A 506 1.47 10.21 12.93
C VAL A 506 1.82 9.01 13.79
N PHE A 507 0.97 7.99 13.82
CA PHE A 507 1.28 6.76 14.54
C PHE A 507 2.51 6.07 13.96
N ALA A 508 2.62 5.94 12.64
CA ALA A 508 3.75 5.32 11.95
C ALA A 508 5.08 6.08 12.18
N GLU A 509 5.05 7.42 12.11
CA GLU A 509 6.22 8.28 12.37
C GLU A 509 6.68 8.21 13.83
N GLY A 510 5.78 7.85 14.76
CA GLY A 510 6.11 7.59 16.16
C GLY A 510 6.66 6.19 16.46
N LEU A 511 6.76 5.30 15.46
CA LEU A 511 7.35 3.97 15.62
C LEU A 511 8.86 3.99 15.38
N VAL A 512 9.54 2.94 15.84
CA VAL A 512 10.96 2.77 15.55
C VAL A 512 11.13 2.37 14.09
N LEU A 513 12.01 3.08 13.38
CA LEU A 513 12.28 2.79 11.98
C LEU A 513 13.08 1.49 11.86
N ALA A 514 12.50 0.49 11.20
CA ALA A 514 13.21 -0.71 10.82
C ALA A 514 13.90 -0.51 9.46
N PRO A 515 15.21 -0.76 9.34
CA PRO A 515 15.85 -0.91 8.04
C PRO A 515 15.17 -2.05 7.29
N ALA A 516 14.85 -1.83 6.02
CA ALA A 516 14.22 -2.81 5.15
C ALA A 516 15.24 -3.86 4.70
N GLU A 517 15.81 -4.59 5.65
CA GLU A 517 16.92 -5.53 5.50
C GLU A 517 16.57 -6.88 6.11
N ALA A 518 17.07 -7.95 5.51
CA ALA A 518 16.89 -9.32 5.97
C ALA A 518 18.22 -9.98 6.38
N ASP A 519 18.17 -10.97 7.26
CA ASP A 519 19.28 -11.89 7.57
C ASP A 519 19.61 -12.77 6.36
N THR A 520 18.58 -13.21 5.63
CA THR A 520 18.72 -13.94 4.37
C THR A 520 18.19 -13.09 3.23
N PRO A 521 19.00 -12.80 2.20
CA PRO A 521 18.54 -12.01 1.05
C PRO A 521 17.34 -12.65 0.33
N ALA A 522 16.44 -11.81 -0.18
CA ALA A 522 15.41 -12.23 -1.11
C ALA A 522 16.03 -12.78 -2.40
N ASN A 523 15.43 -13.84 -2.95
CA ASN A 523 15.76 -14.36 -4.27
C ASN A 523 14.84 -13.76 -5.35
N ALA A 524 15.10 -14.11 -6.62
CA ALA A 524 14.29 -13.64 -7.75
C ALA A 524 12.81 -14.01 -7.59
N ASP A 525 12.50 -15.26 -7.23
CA ASP A 525 11.12 -15.72 -7.02
C ASP A 525 10.37 -14.90 -5.97
N THR A 526 11.07 -14.47 -4.91
CA THR A 526 10.50 -13.57 -3.89
C THR A 526 10.18 -12.22 -4.51
N HIS A 527 11.08 -11.65 -5.30
CA HIS A 527 10.82 -10.37 -5.98
C HIS A 527 9.65 -10.48 -6.95
N ASP A 528 9.56 -11.54 -7.73
CA ASP A 528 8.47 -11.77 -8.70
C ASP A 528 7.11 -11.91 -7.99
N LEU A 529 7.07 -12.54 -6.82
CA LEU A 529 5.85 -12.66 -6.02
C LEU A 529 5.40 -11.34 -5.40
N PHE A 530 6.33 -10.44 -5.08
CA PHE A 530 6.01 -9.10 -4.58
C PHE A 530 5.91 -8.05 -5.69
N ASP A 531 6.17 -8.44 -6.94
CA ASP A 531 6.08 -7.54 -8.09
C ASP A 531 4.65 -7.04 -8.28
N GLY A 532 4.53 -5.78 -8.70
CA GLY A 532 3.23 -5.12 -8.80
C GLY A 532 2.55 -4.81 -7.46
N MET A 533 3.20 -4.98 -6.30
CA MET A 533 2.74 -4.40 -5.04
C MET A 533 3.57 -3.16 -4.68
N HIS A 534 3.00 -2.28 -3.83
CA HIS A 534 3.79 -1.20 -3.25
C HIS A 534 4.97 -1.76 -2.45
N ARG A 535 6.17 -1.17 -2.60
CA ARG A 535 7.42 -1.66 -1.99
C ARG A 535 7.35 -1.91 -0.48
N ALA A 536 6.49 -1.17 0.22
CA ALA A 536 6.28 -1.27 1.66
C ALA A 536 6.02 -2.72 2.13
N PHE A 537 5.34 -3.53 1.31
CA PHE A 537 5.02 -4.91 1.68
C PHE A 537 6.26 -5.80 1.71
N LEU A 538 7.10 -5.76 0.66
CA LEU A 538 8.37 -6.49 0.64
C LEU A 538 9.33 -5.95 1.71
N ASP A 539 9.42 -4.63 1.84
CA ASP A 539 10.29 -3.97 2.81
C ASP A 539 9.96 -4.40 4.24
N THR A 540 8.67 -4.46 4.58
CA THR A 540 8.19 -4.93 5.89
C THR A 540 8.51 -6.41 6.10
N ALA A 541 8.29 -7.26 5.08
CA ALA A 541 8.59 -8.69 5.17
C ALA A 541 10.08 -8.98 5.38
N LEU A 542 10.96 -8.24 4.69
CA LEU A 542 12.41 -8.30 4.88
C LEU A 542 12.80 -7.85 6.28
N ALA A 543 12.33 -6.68 6.71
CA ALA A 543 12.61 -6.14 8.04
C ALA A 543 12.15 -7.05 9.18
N ALA A 544 11.04 -7.77 8.99
CA ALA A 544 10.50 -8.74 9.94
C ALA A 544 11.23 -10.09 9.97
N GLN A 545 11.98 -10.42 8.91
CA GLN A 545 12.71 -11.68 8.79
C GLN A 545 13.92 -11.75 9.73
N VAL A 546 14.41 -10.59 10.16
CA VAL A 546 15.52 -10.44 11.12
C VAL A 546 15.21 -11.12 12.46
N GLU A 547 16.21 -11.79 13.02
CA GLU A 547 16.12 -12.47 14.31
C GLU A 547 15.49 -11.59 15.41
N GLY A 548 14.59 -12.19 16.19
CA GLY A 548 13.85 -11.52 17.27
C GLY A 548 12.61 -10.73 16.84
N ARG A 549 12.37 -10.58 15.53
CA ARG A 549 11.23 -9.85 14.97
C ARG A 549 10.14 -10.77 14.41
N VAL A 550 8.93 -10.21 14.28
CA VAL A 550 7.77 -10.85 13.66
C VAL A 550 7.06 -9.85 12.74
N LEU A 551 6.53 -10.33 11.61
CA LEU A 551 5.62 -9.58 10.76
C LEU A 551 4.25 -9.58 11.44
N LEU A 552 3.76 -8.40 11.82
CA LEU A 552 2.39 -8.23 12.28
C LEU A 552 1.54 -7.76 11.10
N SER A 553 0.67 -8.65 10.60
CA SER A 553 -0.21 -8.34 9.48
C SER A 553 -1.58 -8.99 9.62
N ASP A 554 -2.65 -8.26 9.37
CA ASP A 554 -4.02 -8.77 9.24
C ASP A 554 -4.33 -9.25 7.81
N ASP A 555 -3.37 -9.22 6.87
CA ASP A 555 -3.51 -9.82 5.54
C ASP A 555 -2.95 -11.26 5.53
N ARG A 556 -3.84 -12.25 5.43
CA ARG A 556 -3.46 -13.66 5.43
C ARG A 556 -2.57 -14.04 4.24
N ALA A 557 -2.88 -13.55 3.04
CA ALA A 557 -2.13 -13.90 1.83
C ALA A 557 -0.72 -13.32 1.89
N LEU A 558 -0.57 -12.08 2.38
CA LEU A 558 0.73 -11.48 2.62
C LEU A 558 1.58 -12.30 3.62
N ARG A 559 0.99 -12.70 4.75
CA ARG A 559 1.70 -13.55 5.74
C ARG A 559 2.12 -14.89 5.15
N ALA A 560 1.25 -15.53 4.37
CA ALA A 560 1.56 -16.80 3.71
C ALA A 560 2.71 -16.65 2.70
N MET A 561 2.68 -15.59 1.89
CA MET A 561 3.75 -15.29 0.94
C MET A 561 5.08 -15.01 1.63
N ALA A 562 5.10 -14.16 2.67
CA ALA A 562 6.31 -13.84 3.41
C ALA A 562 6.91 -15.08 4.11
N ALA A 563 6.07 -15.91 4.73
CA ALA A 563 6.51 -17.15 5.36
C ALA A 563 7.06 -18.16 4.32
N ALA A 564 6.40 -18.31 3.17
CA ALA A 564 6.81 -19.28 2.15
C ALA A 564 8.10 -18.90 1.40
N THR A 565 8.33 -17.60 1.18
CA THR A 565 9.44 -17.11 0.36
C THR A 565 10.67 -16.70 1.17
N LEU A 566 10.46 -16.08 2.32
CA LEU A 566 11.52 -15.52 3.16
C LEU A 566 11.72 -16.27 4.48
N GLY A 567 10.79 -17.18 4.82
CA GLY A 567 10.75 -17.78 6.16
C GLY A 567 10.38 -16.77 7.25
N THR A 568 9.76 -15.64 6.89
CA THR A 568 9.42 -14.58 7.82
C THR A 568 8.41 -15.08 8.86
N PRO A 569 8.71 -14.95 10.17
CA PRO A 569 7.78 -15.26 11.25
C PRO A 569 6.58 -14.31 11.20
N CYS A 570 5.37 -14.84 11.32
CA CYS A 570 4.14 -14.07 11.07
C CYS A 570 3.12 -14.21 12.21
N ALA A 571 2.45 -13.10 12.54
CA ALA A 571 1.30 -13.04 13.44
C ALA A 571 0.31 -11.96 12.95
N TRP A 572 -0.86 -11.88 13.56
CA TRP A 572 -1.87 -10.86 13.24
C TRP A 572 -2.45 -10.25 14.52
N THR A 573 -3.22 -9.18 14.38
CA THR A 573 -3.62 -8.31 15.50
C THR A 573 -4.27 -9.11 16.62
N GLN A 574 -5.25 -9.96 16.31
CA GLN A 574 -5.96 -10.72 17.34
C GLN A 574 -5.03 -11.61 18.19
N VAL A 575 -4.14 -12.37 17.57
CA VAL A 575 -3.23 -13.28 18.29
C VAL A 575 -2.21 -12.49 19.10
N ALA A 576 -1.77 -11.33 18.61
CA ALA A 576 -0.94 -10.42 19.38
C ALA A 576 -1.64 -9.94 20.65
N LEU A 577 -2.92 -9.58 20.57
CA LEU A 577 -3.68 -9.16 21.75
C LEU A 577 -3.91 -10.33 22.73
N GLN A 578 -4.21 -11.53 22.23
CA GLN A 578 -4.32 -12.74 23.06
C GLN A 578 -3.02 -13.04 23.81
N HIS A 579 -1.88 -12.91 23.12
CA HIS A 579 -0.56 -13.05 23.74
C HIS A 579 -0.32 -12.00 24.83
N GLY A 580 -0.73 -10.75 24.62
CA GLY A 580 -0.65 -9.70 25.64
C GLY A 580 -1.49 -10.00 26.88
N VAL A 581 -2.68 -10.59 26.71
CA VAL A 581 -3.51 -11.06 27.84
C VAL A 581 -2.81 -12.20 28.59
N GLN A 582 -2.26 -13.18 27.88
CA GLN A 582 -1.53 -14.30 28.49
C GLN A 582 -0.27 -13.84 29.22
N ALA A 583 0.41 -12.82 28.71
CA ALA A 583 1.56 -12.18 29.34
C ALA A 583 1.18 -11.24 30.52
N GLY A 584 -0.11 -10.95 30.69
CA GLY A 584 -0.61 -10.04 31.72
C GLY A 584 -0.40 -8.55 31.41
N SER A 585 0.02 -8.19 30.20
CA SER A 585 0.19 -6.80 29.78
C SER A 585 -1.12 -6.16 29.30
N ILE A 586 -2.11 -6.97 28.91
CA ILE A 586 -3.44 -6.53 28.53
C ILE A 586 -4.48 -7.09 29.54
N PRO A 587 -5.32 -6.23 30.13
CA PRO A 587 -6.45 -6.69 30.94
C PRO A 587 -7.45 -7.49 30.08
N PRO A 588 -8.01 -8.63 30.56
CA PRO A 588 -8.97 -9.42 29.80
C PRO A 588 -10.16 -8.61 29.26
N ALA A 589 -10.69 -7.68 30.05
CA ALA A 589 -11.79 -6.80 29.63
C ALA A 589 -11.44 -5.94 28.40
N ALA A 590 -10.21 -5.44 28.31
CA ALA A 590 -9.76 -4.64 27.18
C ALA A 590 -9.64 -5.49 25.90
N TYR A 591 -9.23 -6.76 26.04
CA TYR A 591 -9.24 -7.70 24.93
C TYR A 591 -10.66 -8.01 24.45
N HIS A 592 -11.63 -8.18 25.34
CA HIS A 592 -13.02 -8.43 24.92
C HIS A 592 -13.58 -7.27 24.09
N GLU A 593 -13.30 -6.02 24.49
CA GLU A 593 -13.68 -4.84 23.69
C GLU A 593 -12.97 -4.82 22.33
N ALA A 594 -11.69 -5.19 22.29
CA ALA A 594 -10.95 -5.29 21.03
C ALA A 594 -11.49 -6.39 20.11
N ALA A 595 -11.86 -7.56 20.64
CA ALA A 595 -12.42 -8.66 19.87
C ALA A 595 -13.74 -8.27 19.20
N VAL A 596 -14.60 -7.50 19.89
CA VAL A 596 -15.84 -6.97 19.30
C VAL A 596 -15.54 -5.98 18.18
N LYS A 597 -14.56 -5.08 18.36
CA LYS A 597 -14.13 -4.16 17.29
C LYS A 597 -13.59 -4.89 16.05
N LEU A 598 -12.83 -5.98 16.25
CA LEU A 598 -12.34 -6.82 15.16
C LEU A 598 -13.48 -7.55 14.45
N ALA A 599 -14.48 -8.02 15.19
CA ALA A 599 -15.70 -8.59 14.62
C ALA A 599 -16.48 -7.57 13.77
N ASP A 600 -16.59 -6.33 14.26
CA ASP A 600 -17.27 -5.22 13.58
C ASP A 600 -16.51 -4.76 12.33
N ALA A 601 -15.19 -4.94 12.27
CA ALA A 601 -14.33 -4.56 11.15
C ALA A 601 -14.51 -5.44 9.89
N ASN A 602 -15.52 -6.32 9.86
CA ASN A 602 -15.85 -7.19 8.74
C ASN A 602 -14.69 -8.12 8.31
N TYR A 603 -14.00 -8.70 9.29
CA TYR A 603 -12.97 -9.69 9.06
C TYR A 603 -13.61 -11.05 8.73
N THR A 604 -12.94 -11.87 7.92
CA THR A 604 -13.43 -13.22 7.56
C THR A 604 -13.56 -14.12 8.77
N PHE A 605 -12.66 -13.98 9.74
CA PHE A 605 -12.65 -14.75 10.97
C PHE A 605 -12.18 -13.88 12.14
N THR A 606 -12.86 -14.01 13.27
CA THR A 606 -12.46 -13.43 14.56
C THR A 606 -12.76 -14.47 15.63
N MET A 607 -11.75 -14.91 16.37
CA MET A 607 -11.94 -15.88 17.45
C MET A 607 -12.62 -15.21 18.66
N PHE A 608 -13.71 -15.78 19.17
CA PHE A 608 -14.32 -15.32 20.42
C PHE A 608 -14.89 -16.50 21.20
N GLY A 609 -15.06 -16.30 22.50
CA GLY A 609 -15.62 -17.27 23.44
C GLY A 609 -16.83 -16.70 24.19
N ASP A 610 -17.24 -17.41 25.23
CA ASP A 610 -18.34 -17.02 26.10
C ASP A 610 -18.05 -15.71 26.85
N ALA A 611 -16.78 -15.47 27.20
CA ALA A 611 -16.36 -14.26 27.92
C ALA A 611 -16.67 -12.97 27.15
N GLU A 612 -16.45 -12.94 25.83
CA GLU A 612 -16.78 -11.78 24.99
C GLU A 612 -18.29 -11.50 24.96
N VAL A 613 -19.12 -12.56 24.86
CA VAL A 613 -20.59 -12.43 24.89
C VAL A 613 -21.05 -11.89 26.24
N ILE A 614 -20.55 -12.44 27.34
CA ILE A 614 -20.88 -11.96 28.69
C ILE A 614 -20.43 -10.52 28.90
N HIS A 615 -19.26 -10.13 28.37
CA HIS A 615 -18.76 -8.77 28.45
C HIS A 615 -19.70 -7.79 27.73
N VAL A 616 -20.09 -8.09 26.48
CA VAL A 616 -21.03 -7.26 25.70
C VAL A 616 -22.38 -7.14 26.42
N LEU A 617 -22.93 -8.24 26.92
CA LEU A 617 -24.18 -8.25 27.68
C LEU A 617 -24.06 -7.43 28.98
N GLY A 618 -22.94 -7.52 29.68
CA GLY A 618 -22.68 -6.72 30.87
C GLY A 618 -22.75 -5.22 30.59
N ARG A 619 -22.19 -4.77 29.46
CA ARG A 619 -22.24 -3.36 29.04
C ARG A 619 -23.62 -2.91 28.56
N SER A 620 -24.41 -3.81 27.98
CA SER A 620 -25.76 -3.51 27.49
C SER A 620 -26.85 -3.73 28.54
N ASN A 621 -26.50 -4.00 29.81
CA ASN A 621 -27.44 -4.41 30.86
C ASN A 621 -28.32 -5.60 30.43
N TRP A 622 -27.70 -6.58 29.77
CA TRP A 622 -28.33 -7.80 29.25
C TRP A 622 -29.47 -7.51 28.26
N GLN A 623 -29.27 -6.51 27.41
CA GLN A 623 -30.15 -6.15 26.31
C GLN A 623 -29.48 -6.45 24.96
N GLN A 624 -30.30 -6.59 23.91
CA GLN A 624 -29.82 -6.68 22.54
C GLN A 624 -29.01 -5.43 22.19
N SER A 625 -27.90 -5.62 21.47
CA SER A 625 -27.02 -4.53 21.03
C SER A 625 -26.33 -4.93 19.74
N ALA A 626 -25.86 -3.94 18.96
CA ALA A 626 -25.17 -4.17 17.70
C ALA A 626 -23.96 -5.11 17.84
N GLY A 627 -23.20 -4.99 18.93
CA GLY A 627 -22.07 -5.88 19.19
C GLY A 627 -22.51 -7.33 19.45
N LEU A 628 -23.65 -7.55 20.11
CA LEU A 628 -24.21 -8.89 20.28
C LEU A 628 -24.71 -9.45 18.95
N ASP A 629 -25.38 -8.63 18.15
CA ASP A 629 -25.83 -9.01 16.80
C ASP A 629 -24.64 -9.47 15.93
N LYS A 630 -23.50 -8.77 16.01
CA LYS A 630 -22.30 -9.15 15.26
C LYS A 630 -21.69 -10.48 15.72
N LEU A 631 -21.62 -10.73 17.02
CA LEU A 631 -21.14 -12.02 17.55
C LEU A 631 -22.08 -13.17 17.16
N ILE A 632 -23.40 -12.95 17.15
CA ILE A 632 -24.38 -13.93 16.68
C ILE A 632 -24.22 -14.20 15.18
N GLU A 633 -24.03 -13.15 14.36
CA GLU A 633 -23.75 -13.28 12.93
C GLU A 633 -22.49 -14.12 12.68
N LEU A 634 -21.42 -13.86 13.44
CA LEU A 634 -20.17 -14.63 13.36
C LEU A 634 -20.38 -16.10 13.74
N LEU A 635 -21.13 -16.38 14.81
CA LEU A 635 -21.45 -17.74 15.24
C LEU A 635 -22.22 -18.50 14.16
N GLY A 636 -23.18 -17.83 13.52
CA GLY A 636 -24.04 -18.39 12.48
C GLY A 636 -23.36 -18.64 11.13
N ARG A 637 -22.09 -18.26 10.92
CA ARG A 637 -21.42 -18.47 9.63
C ARG A 637 -21.28 -19.96 9.27
N LYS A 638 -21.56 -20.29 8.00
CA LYS A 638 -21.45 -21.66 7.45
C LYS A 638 -20.04 -22.26 7.51
N THR A 639 -19.02 -21.42 7.71
CA THR A 639 -17.62 -21.84 7.85
C THR A 639 -17.33 -22.46 9.23
N ASN A 640 -18.18 -22.23 10.23
CA ASN A 640 -18.01 -22.81 11.56
C ASN A 640 -18.52 -24.24 11.58
N ASP A 641 -17.74 -25.16 12.15
CA ASP A 641 -18.16 -26.54 12.32
C ASP A 641 -19.09 -26.73 13.53
N ALA A 642 -19.94 -27.75 13.46
CA ALA A 642 -20.95 -28.03 14.48
C ALA A 642 -20.35 -28.32 15.87
N GLU A 643 -19.15 -28.92 15.94
CA GLU A 643 -18.54 -29.29 17.22
C GLU A 643 -17.96 -28.06 17.95
N SER A 644 -17.39 -27.12 17.20
CA SER A 644 -16.99 -25.81 17.72
C SER A 644 -18.18 -25.02 18.24
N ILE A 645 -19.29 -24.98 17.48
CA ILE A 645 -20.53 -24.31 17.92
C ILE A 645 -21.08 -24.96 19.19
N ARG A 646 -21.17 -26.29 19.25
CA ARG A 646 -21.62 -27.02 20.45
C ARG A 646 -20.76 -26.73 21.67
N SER A 647 -19.43 -26.73 21.49
CA SER A 647 -18.47 -26.44 22.56
C SER A 647 -18.61 -25.01 23.08
N PHE A 648 -18.77 -24.05 22.17
CA PHE A 648 -19.01 -22.65 22.49
C PHE A 648 -20.33 -22.46 23.25
N LEU A 649 -21.44 -22.99 22.72
CA LEU A 649 -22.76 -22.87 23.34
C LEU A 649 -22.78 -23.52 24.74
N ALA A 650 -22.11 -24.65 24.91
CA ALA A 650 -22.00 -25.30 26.21
C ALA A 650 -21.29 -24.42 27.26
N ALA A 651 -20.19 -23.77 26.87
CA ALA A 651 -19.49 -22.80 27.73
C ALA A 651 -20.38 -21.59 28.04
N LEU A 652 -21.05 -21.04 27.02
CA LEU A 652 -21.93 -19.89 27.16
C LEU A 652 -23.14 -20.18 28.04
N ILE A 653 -23.75 -21.37 27.97
CA ILE A 653 -24.86 -21.77 28.87
C ILE A 653 -24.42 -21.67 30.33
N ILE A 654 -23.24 -22.19 30.66
CA ILE A 654 -22.72 -22.18 32.02
C ILE A 654 -22.44 -20.75 32.49
N SER A 655 -21.75 -19.95 31.68
CA SER A 655 -21.39 -18.59 32.03
C SER A 655 -22.61 -17.68 32.09
N ALA A 656 -23.52 -17.77 31.13
CA ALA A 656 -24.74 -16.96 31.10
C ALA A 656 -25.66 -17.28 32.28
N TRP A 657 -25.81 -18.56 32.65
CA TRP A 657 -26.63 -18.93 33.80
C TRP A 657 -26.10 -18.35 35.12
N ARG A 658 -24.78 -18.16 35.23
CA ARG A 658 -24.15 -17.58 36.42
C ARG A 658 -24.28 -16.07 36.48
N GLU A 659 -24.16 -15.40 35.34
CA GLU A 659 -23.99 -13.94 35.25
C GLU A 659 -25.31 -13.21 34.95
N ALA A 660 -26.34 -13.91 34.46
CA ALA A 660 -27.62 -13.30 34.11
C ALA A 660 -28.30 -12.68 35.33
N PRO A 661 -28.84 -11.44 35.22
CA PRO A 661 -29.54 -10.80 36.32
C PRO A 661 -30.83 -11.54 36.69
N ASP A 662 -31.48 -12.17 35.70
CA ASP A 662 -32.68 -12.98 35.87
C ASP A 662 -32.80 -14.03 34.74
N ARG A 663 -33.81 -14.89 34.85
CA ARG A 663 -34.06 -15.95 33.86
C ARG A 663 -34.55 -15.43 32.52
N GLN A 664 -35.22 -14.28 32.51
CA GLN A 664 -35.72 -13.67 31.27
C GLN A 664 -34.56 -13.15 30.42
N ALA A 665 -33.53 -12.56 31.05
CA ALA A 665 -32.29 -12.17 30.40
C ALA A 665 -31.56 -13.37 29.79
N PHE A 666 -31.44 -14.48 30.52
CA PHE A 666 -30.90 -15.73 30.00
C PHE A 666 -31.69 -16.25 28.79
N ARG A 667 -33.03 -16.31 28.90
CA ARG A 667 -33.90 -16.77 27.82
C ARG A 667 -33.77 -15.92 26.56
N ARG A 668 -33.78 -14.59 26.70
CA ARG A 668 -33.66 -13.65 25.57
C ARG A 668 -32.35 -13.80 24.80
N LEU A 669 -31.24 -14.07 25.50
CA LEU A 669 -29.95 -14.34 24.85
C LEU A 669 -30.03 -15.55 23.94
N PHE A 670 -30.50 -16.69 24.47
CA PHE A 670 -30.56 -17.93 23.69
C PHE A 670 -31.65 -17.91 22.61
N GLU A 671 -32.71 -17.14 22.81
CA GLU A 671 -33.71 -16.85 21.77
C GLU A 671 -33.06 -16.08 20.61
N ALA A 672 -32.29 -15.02 20.90
CA ALA A 672 -31.60 -14.24 19.88
C ALA A 672 -30.56 -15.06 19.11
N ILE A 673 -29.78 -15.90 19.82
CA ILE A 673 -28.82 -16.82 19.19
C ILE A 673 -29.55 -17.82 18.28
N ALA A 674 -30.63 -18.43 18.75
CA ALA A 674 -31.40 -19.40 17.96
C ALA A 674 -31.98 -18.77 16.69
N ILE A 675 -32.54 -17.55 16.79
CA ILE A 675 -33.03 -16.79 15.62
C ILE A 675 -31.89 -16.53 14.63
N GLY A 676 -30.77 -15.99 15.11
CA GLY A 676 -29.64 -15.68 14.23
C GLY A 676 -29.04 -16.92 13.55
N MET A 677 -28.99 -18.05 14.26
CA MET A 677 -28.54 -19.32 13.68
C MET A 677 -29.51 -19.86 12.63
N ARG A 678 -30.83 -19.78 12.86
CA ARG A 678 -31.84 -20.18 11.87
C ARG A 678 -31.77 -19.30 10.61
N ASP A 679 -31.61 -17.98 10.79
CA ASP A 679 -31.47 -17.03 9.68
C ASP A 679 -30.19 -17.29 8.86
N ALA A 680 -29.07 -17.59 9.53
CA ALA A 680 -27.77 -17.79 8.86
C ALA A 680 -27.56 -19.21 8.29
N GLN A 681 -28.15 -20.23 8.91
CA GLN A 681 -28.06 -21.64 8.53
C GLN A 681 -29.44 -22.32 8.55
N PRO A 682 -30.31 -22.04 7.54
CA PRO A 682 -31.67 -22.58 7.50
C PRO A 682 -31.75 -24.11 7.49
N GLU A 683 -30.70 -24.78 7.01
CA GLU A 683 -30.63 -26.25 6.94
C GLU A 683 -30.04 -26.90 8.21
N SER A 684 -29.57 -26.10 9.18
CA SER A 684 -29.04 -26.63 10.44
C SER A 684 -30.17 -27.02 11.39
N ASP A 685 -30.06 -28.18 12.03
CA ASP A 685 -30.92 -28.55 13.15
C ASP A 685 -30.46 -27.80 14.40
N VAL A 686 -30.91 -26.55 14.53
CA VAL A 686 -30.61 -25.67 15.67
C VAL A 686 -31.04 -26.33 16.99
N GLN A 687 -32.10 -27.14 16.98
CA GLN A 687 -32.59 -27.82 18.17
C GLN A 687 -31.63 -28.94 18.61
N GLU A 688 -31.14 -29.75 17.67
CA GLU A 688 -30.11 -30.75 17.94
C GLU A 688 -28.81 -30.10 18.45
N LEU A 689 -28.38 -28.98 17.83
CA LEU A 689 -27.17 -28.26 18.25
C LEU A 689 -27.27 -27.77 19.70
N PHE A 690 -28.39 -27.16 20.07
CA PHE A 690 -28.63 -26.68 21.43
C PHE A 690 -28.77 -27.83 22.42
N GLN A 691 -29.42 -28.93 22.05
CA GLN A 691 -29.53 -30.11 22.90
C GLN A 691 -28.15 -30.72 23.20
N ALA A 692 -27.33 -30.91 22.16
CA ALA A 692 -25.97 -31.42 22.32
C ALA A 692 -25.08 -30.48 23.17
N ALA A 693 -25.25 -29.16 22.98
CA ALA A 693 -24.55 -28.16 23.80
C ALA A 693 -25.01 -28.21 25.28
N PHE A 694 -26.31 -28.38 25.52
CA PHE A 694 -26.86 -28.54 26.87
C PHE A 694 -26.33 -29.80 27.54
N ASP A 695 -26.35 -30.96 26.87
CA ASP A 695 -25.83 -32.22 27.42
C ASP A 695 -24.35 -32.10 27.83
N ARG A 696 -23.55 -31.40 27.00
CA ARG A 696 -22.16 -31.09 27.30
C ARG A 696 -22.01 -30.14 28.49
N ALA A 697 -22.86 -29.11 28.58
CA ALA A 697 -22.87 -28.19 29.71
C ALA A 697 -23.20 -28.91 31.02
N VAL A 698 -24.19 -29.80 31.02
CA VAL A 698 -24.57 -30.64 32.17
C VAL A 698 -23.40 -31.53 32.61
N SER A 699 -22.75 -32.23 31.67
CA SER A 699 -21.56 -33.04 31.96
C SER A 699 -20.42 -32.21 32.60
N SER A 700 -20.22 -30.97 32.14
CA SER A 700 -19.26 -30.06 32.75
C SER A 700 -19.69 -29.55 34.14
N LEU A 701 -20.98 -29.36 34.39
CA LEU A 701 -21.50 -28.97 35.71
C LEU A 701 -21.37 -30.11 36.71
N ASP A 702 -21.73 -31.33 36.31
CA ASP A 702 -21.63 -32.54 37.13
C ASP A 702 -20.18 -32.83 37.52
N SER A 703 -19.25 -32.79 36.56
CA SER A 703 -17.82 -33.00 36.84
C SER A 703 -17.23 -31.94 37.80
N ARG A 704 -17.62 -30.66 37.67
CA ARG A 704 -17.15 -29.56 38.53
C ARG A 704 -17.80 -29.55 39.92
N ALA A 705 -19.07 -29.94 40.04
CA ALA A 705 -19.79 -29.98 41.32
C ALA A 705 -19.44 -31.23 42.12
N ILE A 706 -19.37 -32.38 41.46
CA ILE A 706 -19.26 -33.68 42.11
C ILE A 706 -17.81 -33.94 42.53
N ALA A 707 -16.78 -33.76 41.69
CA ALA A 707 -15.42 -34.22 42.04
C ALA A 707 -14.77 -33.46 43.23
N PRO A 708 -14.77 -32.11 43.32
CA PRO A 708 -14.23 -31.38 44.45
C PRO A 708 -15.16 -31.42 45.67
N GLY A 709 -16.47 -31.35 45.45
CA GLY A 709 -17.50 -31.43 46.49
C GLY A 709 -17.51 -32.77 47.20
N PHE A 710 -17.33 -33.86 46.45
CA PHE A 710 -17.22 -35.23 46.96
C PHE A 710 -15.97 -35.40 47.81
N ARG A 711 -14.80 -34.94 47.33
CA ARG A 711 -13.54 -34.99 48.11
C ARG A 711 -13.65 -34.20 49.41
N ARG A 712 -14.26 -33.01 49.37
CA ARG A 712 -14.43 -32.14 50.55
C ARG A 712 -15.46 -32.71 51.53
N ALA A 713 -16.56 -33.27 51.02
CA ALA A 713 -17.60 -33.92 51.83
C ALA A 713 -17.13 -35.24 52.43
N LEU A 714 -16.26 -36.00 51.77
CA LEU A 714 -15.60 -37.18 52.35
C LEU A 714 -14.70 -36.78 53.52
N MET A 715 -13.86 -35.75 53.33
CA MET A 715 -12.93 -35.24 54.34
C MET A 715 -13.63 -34.64 55.57
N SER A 716 -14.87 -34.17 55.43
CA SER A 716 -15.67 -33.60 56.52
C SER A 716 -16.75 -34.55 57.07
N SER A 717 -16.88 -35.76 56.50
CA SER A 717 -17.89 -36.72 56.93
C SER A 717 -17.41 -37.56 58.12
N SER A 718 -18.34 -37.87 59.02
CA SER A 718 -18.12 -38.85 60.10
C SER A 718 -18.25 -40.27 59.54
N SER A 719 -17.71 -41.27 60.27
CA SER A 719 -17.74 -42.70 59.90
C SER A 719 -19.13 -43.31 59.70
N MET A 720 -20.21 -42.55 59.88
CA MET A 720 -21.61 -42.96 59.67
C MET A 720 -22.26 -42.39 58.40
N SER A 721 -21.56 -41.55 57.62
CA SER A 721 -22.11 -41.02 56.37
C SER A 721 -21.81 -41.99 55.22
N SER A 722 -22.84 -42.57 54.60
CA SER A 722 -22.62 -43.43 53.43
C SER A 722 -22.11 -42.61 52.24
N VAL A 723 -21.18 -43.19 51.48
CA VAL A 723 -20.64 -42.59 50.25
C VAL A 723 -21.78 -42.25 49.27
N GLU A 724 -22.79 -43.12 49.21
CA GLU A 724 -24.02 -42.94 48.42
C GLU A 724 -24.86 -41.75 48.91
N GLY A 725 -24.97 -41.53 50.22
CA GLY A 725 -25.67 -40.37 50.78
C GLY A 725 -24.93 -39.05 50.54
N ILE A 726 -23.59 -39.07 50.45
CA ILE A 726 -22.77 -37.91 50.08
C ILE A 726 -22.94 -37.59 48.59
N LEU A 727 -22.89 -38.61 47.73
CA LEU A 727 -23.14 -38.45 46.30
C LEU A 727 -24.53 -37.86 46.05
N ASN A 728 -25.59 -38.44 46.62
CA ASN A 728 -26.96 -37.94 46.45
C ASN A 728 -27.13 -36.47 46.90
N ARG A 729 -26.43 -36.01 47.94
CA ARG A 729 -26.47 -34.60 48.36
C ARG A 729 -25.82 -33.64 47.35
N LEU A 730 -24.86 -34.11 46.57
CA LEU A 730 -24.18 -33.31 45.54
C LEU A 730 -24.89 -33.39 44.20
N THR A 731 -25.51 -34.54 43.87
CA THR A 731 -26.21 -34.78 42.60
C THR A 731 -27.58 -34.08 42.53
N ILE A 732 -28.40 -34.12 43.58
CA ILE A 732 -29.76 -33.53 43.57
C ILE A 732 -29.77 -32.02 43.26
N PRO A 733 -28.86 -31.18 43.80
CA PRO A 733 -28.76 -29.77 43.43
C PRO A 733 -28.35 -29.56 41.97
N ALA A 734 -27.45 -30.39 41.44
CA ALA A 734 -27.01 -30.31 40.05
C ALA A 734 -28.16 -30.64 39.09
N GLU A 735 -28.88 -31.74 39.32
CA GLU A 735 -30.08 -32.13 38.54
C GLU A 735 -31.15 -31.03 38.53
N ARG A 736 -31.40 -30.37 39.67
CA ARG A 736 -32.36 -29.25 39.75
C ARG A 736 -31.92 -28.02 38.96
N ILE A 737 -30.62 -27.73 38.92
CA ILE A 737 -30.07 -26.62 38.13
C ILE A 737 -30.18 -26.96 36.63
N SER A 738 -29.75 -28.17 36.24
CA SER A 738 -29.83 -28.66 34.86
C SER A 738 -31.26 -28.64 34.34
N SER A 739 -32.23 -29.12 35.13
CA SER A 739 -33.65 -29.07 34.76
C SER A 739 -34.16 -27.65 34.51
N ARG A 740 -33.75 -26.67 35.35
CA ARG A 740 -34.17 -25.27 35.15
C ARG A 740 -33.52 -24.64 33.93
N ILE A 741 -32.26 -24.96 33.65
CA ILE A 741 -31.58 -24.51 32.42
C ILE A 741 -32.31 -25.09 31.20
N ALA A 742 -32.66 -26.38 31.23
CA ALA A 742 -33.41 -27.03 30.16
C ALA A 742 -34.76 -26.35 29.89
N ASP A 743 -35.52 -26.03 30.95
CA ASP A 743 -36.82 -25.35 30.82
C ASP A 743 -36.67 -23.99 30.12
N GLU A 744 -35.67 -23.19 30.50
CA GLU A 744 -35.44 -21.87 29.90
C GLU A 744 -34.91 -21.95 28.46
N LEU A 745 -34.04 -22.92 28.16
CA LEU A 745 -33.55 -23.15 26.80
C LEU A 745 -34.66 -23.65 25.87
N SER A 746 -35.50 -24.58 26.32
CA SER A 746 -36.66 -25.05 25.55
C SER A 746 -37.59 -23.90 25.23
N ALA A 747 -37.92 -23.06 26.23
CA ALA A 747 -38.77 -21.90 26.02
C ALA A 747 -38.16 -20.87 25.03
N ALA A 748 -36.84 -20.71 25.02
CA ALA A 748 -36.15 -19.85 24.06
C ALA A 748 -36.23 -20.41 22.62
N LEU A 749 -36.05 -21.73 22.46
CA LEU A 749 -36.14 -22.40 21.17
C LEU A 749 -37.56 -22.38 20.59
N ASP A 750 -38.58 -22.58 21.43
CA ASP A 750 -39.99 -22.52 21.04
C ASP A 750 -40.36 -21.09 20.57
N ALA A 751 -39.91 -20.06 21.30
CA ALA A 751 -40.12 -18.67 20.93
C ALA A 751 -39.43 -18.29 19.60
N SER A 752 -38.21 -18.81 19.40
CA SER A 752 -37.48 -18.66 18.13
C SER A 752 -38.20 -19.33 16.96
N ALA A 753 -38.78 -20.52 17.17
CA ALA A 753 -39.52 -21.24 16.12
C ALA A 753 -40.79 -20.49 15.69
N ALA A 754 -41.57 -19.98 16.66
CA ALA A 754 -42.80 -19.23 16.37
C ALA A 754 -42.52 -17.96 15.53
N LYS A 755 -41.40 -17.27 15.78
CA LYS A 755 -40.98 -16.10 15.00
C LYS A 755 -40.52 -16.44 13.58
N ALA A 756 -39.94 -17.61 13.37
CA ALA A 756 -39.57 -18.06 12.02
C ALA A 756 -40.82 -18.35 11.18
N GLU A 757 -41.83 -19.01 11.77
CA GLU A 757 -43.11 -19.31 11.11
C GLU A 757 -43.90 -18.05 10.73
N GLU A 758 -43.85 -16.97 11.54
CA GLU A 758 -44.44 -15.67 11.20
C GLU A 758 -43.73 -14.93 10.04
N LYS A 759 -42.48 -15.26 9.75
CA LYS A 759 -41.67 -14.61 8.70
C LYS A 759 -41.86 -15.26 7.32
N ASP A 760 -42.24 -16.54 7.31
CA ASP A 760 -42.46 -17.37 6.12
C ASP A 760 -43.94 -17.46 5.67
N GLY A 761 -44.89 -16.98 6.50
CA GLY A 761 -46.32 -16.88 6.20
C GLY A 761 -46.73 -15.48 5.72
#